data_AF-A0A7C4FWV6-F1
#
_entry.id   AF-A0A7C4FWV6-F1
#
_cell.length_a   1.000
_cell.length_b   1.000
_cell.length_c   1.000
_cell.angle_alpha   90.00
_cell.angle_beta   90.00
_cell.angle_gamma   90.00
#
_symmetry.space_group_name_H-M   'P 1'
#
loop_
_entity.id
_entity.type
_entity.pdbx_description
1 polymer ?
#
loop_
_entity_poly.entity_id
_entity_poly.type
_entity_poly.pdbx_seq_one_letter_code
_entity_poly.pdbx_strand_id
1 'polypeptide(L)'
;MSPKISLLLLLAILTVCNMMIDYSSILYAEDLDTNISGEAEIKTIQVDGIPFDAGLEEQISPQSHENISGSKPHIVTFPNKDGSLAVCWDDSANNIIHITEINQSFELTKDVILQKVFPIFGGFTKDDKGNYYVVLGKNNQDGDFESNVKLLKLDSEGREIGVFNLLTDKSNFDVMSPLNNGTSRVVYGDRKIAVHMGKMQHKNVGDGLNHQWAILFVVNSESMALDKDLSMGWTTSHSFQQRLIYDGSGFVNLDLGDGYPRGFNITKNKQGKVIFTYKTKHRDQVINGIPSGKSSNDNRTYSELGGLAMDSSGYVVLGASEKSFDNSKIGLNLNDSRNLFMLLVAHDFDGKKDGIIVNGDYQNHIISPEVVISNGESSKQIEFYDYGGRLKYQKRIGVVWLTDFKDKDNENVLRPKLVKLADNKYIALWEKWTSSSYITTQYMMFDAQGNILKDITDIGKVRLNREDDVVCLNGKATWVIGDKNKKQLKIVSLNPTISMNSYKPTDIKASRYDKYAPNDYIHYVNPVVYEITHTAMVTNYDVTALTSLEVNVPLPQTWPEISVYDVKIECDGFQLLQNIDGPGRIVRSYLLGDQLPKPGETKVLKLNYKIKTSEVKINNSLLEKKNYPPYVIDDEYLYYTQPKPINADHPFIVKKAEELKRKSGNNPYKFARLTWGWGIAFLADEKPPSDYIPDPASTNQTDHLIMKKWKDCGAHTTLFTALCRAGGVPARPVAGCFSRENSWHCWAEFYLPEVGWIPVETQIYNKEGFIDFSNTYLPLAKTFNMRFKDAQGGQECGFIQPGYWGYGASESLDGKNLKIDFNLKGVRLTPEQIKNPKVRHEKQA
;
A
#
# COMPACT_ATOMS: atom_id res chain seq x y z
N MET A 1 11.02 -74.42 22.24
CA MET A 1 11.21 -73.53 21.08
C MET A 1 11.83 -72.23 21.59
N SER A 2 13.14 -72.23 21.77
CA SER A 2 14.17 -71.53 20.97
C SER A 2 14.35 -70.04 21.37
N PRO A 3 15.48 -69.69 22.01
CA PRO A 3 15.86 -68.31 22.34
C PRO A 3 16.20 -67.44 21.10
N LYS A 4 16.06 -67.96 19.88
CA LYS A 4 16.39 -67.24 18.64
C LYS A 4 15.38 -66.15 18.25
N ILE A 5 14.17 -66.14 18.82
CA ILE A 5 13.14 -65.13 18.48
C ILE A 5 13.37 -63.81 19.23
N SER A 6 13.98 -63.84 20.42
CA SER A 6 14.28 -62.62 21.19
C SER A 6 15.48 -61.85 20.62
N LEU A 7 16.44 -62.53 19.98
CA LEU A 7 17.61 -61.89 19.38
C LEU A 7 17.30 -61.20 18.04
N LEU A 8 16.36 -61.72 17.24
CA LEU A 8 15.91 -61.07 16.00
C LEU A 8 15.05 -59.83 16.26
N LEU A 9 14.25 -59.82 17.35
CA LEU A 9 13.48 -58.64 17.74
C LEU A 9 14.41 -57.54 18.31
N LEU A 10 15.45 -57.92 19.05
CA LEU A 10 16.44 -56.97 19.56
C LEU A 10 17.35 -56.42 18.45
N LEU A 11 17.76 -57.23 17.46
CA LEU A 11 18.48 -56.74 16.28
C LEU A 11 17.59 -55.86 15.37
N ALA A 12 16.30 -56.15 15.23
CA ALA A 12 15.39 -55.30 14.47
C ALA A 12 15.17 -53.93 15.16
N ILE A 13 15.06 -53.92 16.50
CA ILE A 13 14.95 -52.67 17.28
C ILE A 13 16.28 -51.89 17.27
N LEU A 14 17.44 -52.55 17.31
CA LEU A 14 18.74 -51.88 17.15
C LEU A 14 19.03 -51.43 15.72
N THR A 15 18.51 -52.10 14.69
CA THR A 15 18.65 -51.66 13.29
C THR A 15 17.71 -50.49 12.98
N VAL A 16 16.51 -50.44 13.60
CA VAL A 16 15.60 -49.29 13.52
C VAL A 16 16.08 -48.12 14.40
N CYS A 17 16.75 -48.37 15.52
CA CYS A 17 17.39 -47.31 16.32
C CYS A 17 18.68 -46.79 15.67
N ASN A 18 19.49 -47.62 15.00
CA ASN A 18 20.66 -47.16 14.24
C ASN A 18 20.30 -46.56 12.86
N MET A 19 19.12 -46.82 12.31
CA MET A 19 18.60 -46.07 11.15
C MET A 19 17.93 -44.74 11.53
N MET A 20 17.66 -44.49 12.83
CA MET A 20 17.20 -43.19 13.33
C MET A 20 18.32 -42.30 13.89
N ILE A 21 19.56 -42.79 13.89
CA ILE A 21 20.76 -42.03 14.27
C ILE A 21 21.78 -42.10 13.11
N ASP A 22 21.38 -41.71 11.89
CA ASP A 22 22.35 -41.24 10.87
C ASP A 22 21.72 -40.56 9.65
N TYR A 23 20.71 -39.71 9.84
CA TYR A 23 20.30 -38.71 8.83
C TYR A 23 20.33 -37.28 9.37
N SER A 24 20.89 -37.07 10.56
CA SER A 24 21.14 -35.76 11.17
C SER A 24 22.60 -35.32 11.10
N SER A 25 23.49 -36.10 10.47
CA SER A 25 24.95 -35.92 10.56
C SER A 25 25.66 -35.56 9.25
N ILE A 26 24.98 -35.55 8.10
CA ILE A 26 25.62 -35.22 6.80
C ILE A 26 24.64 -34.45 5.90
N LEU A 27 24.21 -33.29 6.36
CA LEU A 27 24.04 -32.12 5.52
C LEU A 27 24.71 -31.02 6.31
N TYR A 28 26.03 -30.87 6.09
CA TYR A 28 26.68 -29.62 6.45
C TYR A 28 25.78 -28.51 5.91
N ALA A 29 25.47 -27.54 6.76
CA ALA A 29 24.98 -26.25 6.31
C ALA A 29 26.01 -25.74 5.30
N GLU A 30 25.80 -26.03 4.01
CA GLU A 30 26.39 -25.25 2.94
C GLU A 30 26.05 -23.82 3.31
N ASP A 31 27.07 -22.97 3.44
CA ASP A 31 26.89 -21.55 3.74
C ASP A 31 25.71 -21.03 2.91
N LEU A 32 24.59 -20.76 3.59
CA LEU A 32 23.33 -20.30 2.98
C LEU A 32 23.52 -18.96 2.23
N ASP A 33 24.71 -18.37 2.32
CA ASP A 33 25.09 -17.07 1.79
C ASP A 33 25.67 -17.11 0.35
N THR A 34 25.68 -18.26 -0.34
CA THR A 34 26.45 -18.42 -1.59
C THR A 34 25.78 -17.92 -2.88
N ASN A 35 24.54 -17.43 -2.86
CA ASN A 35 23.86 -16.87 -4.04
C ASN A 35 22.83 -15.79 -3.64
N ILE A 36 23.28 -14.66 -3.12
CA ILE A 36 22.42 -13.51 -2.82
C ILE A 36 22.40 -12.58 -4.04
N SER A 37 21.23 -12.06 -4.40
CA SER A 37 21.10 -11.11 -5.51
C SER A 37 21.96 -9.86 -5.28
N GLY A 38 22.39 -9.18 -6.34
CA GLY A 38 23.14 -7.91 -6.22
C GLY A 38 22.37 -6.76 -5.55
N GLU A 39 21.10 -6.96 -5.19
CA GLU A 39 20.25 -5.96 -4.54
C GLU A 39 20.22 -6.09 -3.00
N ALA A 40 20.68 -7.22 -2.47
CA ALA A 40 20.79 -7.45 -1.03
C ALA A 40 22.27 -7.52 -0.62
N GLU A 41 22.61 -6.79 0.44
CA GLU A 41 23.93 -6.77 1.06
C GLU A 41 23.83 -7.41 2.44
N ILE A 42 24.80 -8.24 2.79
CA ILE A 42 24.97 -8.76 4.14
C ILE A 42 26.26 -8.21 4.72
N LYS A 43 26.15 -7.56 5.89
CA LYS A 43 27.29 -7.26 6.75
C LYS A 43 27.22 -8.10 8.02
N THR A 44 28.37 -8.54 8.50
CA THR A 44 28.45 -9.38 9.70
C THR A 44 29.16 -8.65 10.83
N ILE A 45 28.67 -8.86 12.05
CA ILE A 45 29.23 -8.33 13.28
C ILE A 45 29.48 -9.50 14.22
N GLN A 46 30.69 -9.56 14.79
CA GLN A 46 30.98 -10.50 15.88
C GLN A 46 30.30 -10.03 17.17
N VAL A 47 29.67 -10.95 17.89
CA VAL A 47 29.02 -10.65 19.16
C VAL A 47 29.45 -11.61 20.25
N ASP A 48 29.48 -11.09 21.48
CA ASP A 48 29.79 -11.87 22.67
C ASP A 48 28.51 -12.52 23.23
N GLY A 49 28.06 -13.61 22.58
CA GLY A 49 26.92 -14.40 23.03
C GLY A 49 26.45 -15.40 21.98
N ILE A 50 25.28 -15.98 22.18
CA ILE A 50 24.68 -17.01 21.31
C ILE A 50 23.36 -16.48 20.73
N PRO A 51 23.39 -15.81 19.57
CA PRO A 51 22.18 -15.28 18.96
C PRO A 51 21.29 -16.40 18.41
N PHE A 52 19.98 -16.15 18.37
CA PHE A 52 19.01 -17.04 17.74
C PHE A 52 19.26 -17.14 16.23
N ASP A 53 19.32 -18.37 15.73
CA ASP A 53 19.59 -18.66 14.32
C ASP A 53 18.34 -19.19 13.64
N ALA A 54 17.63 -18.33 12.91
CA ALA A 54 16.41 -18.71 12.18
C ALA A 54 16.67 -19.80 11.12
N GLY A 55 17.91 -19.89 10.61
CA GLY A 55 18.34 -20.90 9.64
C GLY A 55 18.44 -22.30 10.22
N LEU A 56 18.75 -22.43 11.51
CA LEU A 56 18.88 -23.70 12.22
C LEU A 56 17.67 -24.02 13.10
N GLU A 57 17.11 -22.99 13.76
CA GLU A 57 16.16 -23.16 14.86
C GLU A 57 14.70 -22.93 14.43
N GLU A 58 14.44 -22.28 13.29
CA GLU A 58 13.08 -22.00 12.80
C GLU A 58 12.75 -22.81 11.53
N GLN A 59 12.52 -24.12 11.66
CA GLN A 59 12.18 -25.03 10.56
C GLN A 59 10.67 -25.34 10.43
N ILE A 60 9.82 -24.47 11.00
CA ILE A 60 8.37 -24.64 10.99
C ILE A 60 7.81 -24.39 9.58
N SER A 61 7.35 -25.47 8.95
CA SER A 61 6.82 -25.50 7.59
C SER A 61 5.31 -25.20 7.53
N PRO A 62 4.74 -24.85 6.37
CA PRO A 62 3.31 -24.48 6.29
C PRO A 62 2.35 -25.63 6.62
N GLN A 63 2.77 -26.89 6.47
CA GLN A 63 1.94 -28.05 6.84
C GLN A 63 2.06 -28.47 8.31
N SER A 64 3.03 -27.92 9.05
CA SER A 64 3.22 -28.23 10.48
C SER A 64 2.11 -27.59 11.33
N HIS A 65 1.79 -28.23 12.45
CA HIS A 65 0.76 -27.73 13.37
C HIS A 65 1.22 -26.47 14.08
N GLU A 66 2.51 -26.39 14.41
CA GLU A 66 3.20 -25.28 15.05
C GLU A 66 3.19 -24.00 14.19
N ASN A 67 2.87 -24.11 12.90
CA ASN A 67 2.70 -22.97 12.02
C ASN A 67 1.42 -22.18 12.29
N ILE A 68 0.46 -22.75 13.01
CA ILE A 68 -0.81 -22.09 13.38
C ILE A 68 -0.58 -21.00 14.44
N SER A 69 0.26 -21.30 15.43
CA SER A 69 0.57 -20.43 16.57
C SER A 69 1.74 -19.51 16.27
N GLY A 70 1.75 -18.29 16.81
CA GLY A 70 2.93 -17.43 16.78
C GLY A 70 4.02 -17.86 17.75
N SER A 71 5.19 -17.22 17.63
CA SER A 71 6.33 -17.42 18.52
C SER A 71 6.74 -16.12 19.23
N LYS A 72 7.52 -16.26 20.31
CA LYS A 72 8.12 -15.11 21.00
C LYS A 72 9.12 -14.38 20.08
N PRO A 73 9.31 -13.06 20.25
CA PRO A 73 10.41 -12.34 19.60
C PRO A 73 11.78 -12.93 19.98
N HIS A 74 12.74 -12.84 19.07
CA HIS A 74 14.10 -13.32 19.30
C HIS A 74 15.15 -12.24 19.04
N ILE A 75 15.03 -11.50 17.94
CA ILE A 75 15.93 -10.42 17.53
C ILE A 75 15.10 -9.25 17.02
N VAL A 76 14.96 -8.20 17.85
CA VAL A 76 14.21 -6.99 17.51
C VAL A 76 15.16 -5.92 17.00
N THR A 77 14.96 -5.52 15.74
CA THR A 77 15.72 -4.43 15.10
C THR A 77 14.97 -3.11 15.27
N PHE A 78 15.68 -2.06 15.67
CA PHE A 78 15.13 -0.71 15.82
C PHE A 78 15.99 0.31 15.05
N PRO A 79 15.42 1.01 14.06
CA PRO A 79 16.13 2.05 13.32
C PRO A 79 16.18 3.35 14.13
N ASN A 80 17.38 3.85 14.40
CA ASN A 80 17.55 5.16 15.02
C ASN A 80 17.36 6.27 13.96
N LYS A 81 16.91 7.45 14.40
CA LYS A 81 16.62 8.60 13.51
C LYS A 81 17.85 9.11 12.76
N ASP A 82 19.05 8.87 13.28
CA ASP A 82 20.33 9.23 12.67
C ASP A 82 20.82 8.20 11.65
N GLY A 83 20.07 7.14 11.34
CA GLY A 83 20.46 6.11 10.41
C GLY A 83 21.37 5.01 11.00
N SER A 84 21.61 5.02 12.32
CA SER A 84 22.19 3.91 13.07
C SER A 84 21.12 2.86 13.46
N LEU A 85 21.54 1.73 14.03
CA LEU A 85 20.65 0.65 14.45
C LEU A 85 20.87 0.28 15.91
N ALA A 86 19.78 0.02 16.63
CA ALA A 86 19.80 -0.74 17.88
C ALA A 86 19.21 -2.13 17.61
N VAL A 87 19.86 -3.19 18.09
CA VAL A 87 19.40 -4.57 17.96
C VAL A 87 19.31 -5.19 19.34
N CYS A 88 18.10 -5.51 19.78
CA CYS A 88 17.86 -6.20 21.04
C CYS A 88 17.62 -7.68 20.79
N TRP A 89 18.44 -8.56 21.35
CA TRP A 89 18.39 -9.99 21.07
C TRP A 89 18.56 -10.86 22.32
N ASP A 90 17.90 -12.03 22.28
CA ASP A 90 17.83 -12.98 23.40
C ASP A 90 18.94 -14.04 23.31
N ASP A 91 19.98 -13.93 24.13
CA ASP A 91 20.89 -15.04 24.43
C ASP A 91 20.24 -15.96 25.46
N SER A 92 19.34 -16.80 24.94
CA SER A 92 18.60 -17.77 25.74
C SER A 92 19.51 -18.76 26.47
N ALA A 93 20.69 -19.10 25.92
CA ALA A 93 21.62 -20.07 26.49
C ALA A 93 22.29 -19.53 27.76
N ASN A 94 22.62 -18.24 27.78
CA ASN A 94 23.26 -17.58 28.91
C ASN A 94 22.27 -16.81 29.81
N ASN A 95 20.98 -16.85 29.49
CA ASN A 95 19.92 -16.11 30.20
C ASN A 95 20.15 -14.58 30.19
N ILE A 96 20.60 -14.03 29.06
CA ILE A 96 20.98 -12.62 28.90
C ILE A 96 20.20 -12.01 27.72
N ILE A 97 19.85 -10.73 27.83
CA ILE A 97 19.48 -9.88 26.70
C ILE A 97 20.66 -8.98 26.36
N HIS A 98 20.97 -8.90 25.07
CA HIS A 98 21.92 -7.93 24.53
C HIS A 98 21.14 -6.81 23.83
N ILE A 99 21.60 -5.57 23.99
CA ILE A 99 21.17 -4.42 23.18
C ILE A 99 22.41 -3.85 22.50
N THR A 100 22.60 -4.25 21.25
CA THR A 100 23.77 -3.90 20.45
C THR A 100 23.48 -2.66 19.61
N GLU A 101 24.24 -1.58 19.82
CA GLU A 101 24.16 -0.33 19.04
C GLU A 101 25.23 -0.34 17.94
N ILE A 102 24.78 -0.06 16.73
CA ILE A 102 25.52 -0.23 15.49
C ILE A 102 25.48 1.07 14.70
N ASN A 103 26.63 1.63 14.34
CA ASN A 103 26.70 2.90 13.61
C ASN A 103 26.24 2.76 12.14
N GLN A 104 26.21 3.89 11.42
CA GLN A 104 25.83 3.92 9.99
C GLN A 104 26.75 3.10 9.07
N SER A 105 28.00 2.82 9.49
CA SER A 105 28.94 1.95 8.78
C SER A 105 28.69 0.47 9.03
N PHE A 106 27.72 0.14 9.89
CA PHE A 106 27.43 -1.18 10.45
C PHE A 106 28.57 -1.76 11.30
N GLU A 107 29.19 -0.91 12.11
CA GLU A 107 30.16 -1.32 13.12
C GLU A 107 29.51 -1.29 14.50
N LEU A 108 29.81 -2.29 15.32
CA LEU A 108 29.38 -2.33 16.72
C LEU A 108 30.06 -1.18 17.47
N THR A 109 29.27 -0.33 18.10
CA THR A 109 29.75 0.79 18.92
C THR A 109 29.56 0.56 20.40
N LYS A 110 28.54 -0.22 20.76
CA LYS A 110 28.20 -0.51 22.15
C LYS A 110 27.36 -1.77 22.24
N ASP A 111 27.53 -2.51 23.33
CA ASP A 111 26.63 -3.61 23.70
C ASP A 111 26.20 -3.44 25.17
N VAL A 112 24.90 -3.36 25.41
CA VAL A 112 24.32 -3.36 26.76
C VAL A 112 23.93 -4.79 27.11
N ILE A 113 24.47 -5.29 28.22
CA ILE A 113 24.18 -6.62 28.73
C ILE A 113 23.15 -6.50 29.86
N LEU A 114 21.99 -7.12 29.67
CA LEU A 114 20.92 -7.16 30.65
C LEU A 114 20.67 -8.61 31.09
N GLN A 115 20.92 -8.91 32.37
CA GLN A 115 20.57 -10.22 32.93
C GLN A 115 19.04 -10.38 32.95
N LYS A 116 18.53 -11.47 32.38
CA LYS A 116 17.09 -11.76 32.41
C LYS A 116 16.62 -12.07 33.82
N VAL A 117 15.86 -11.14 34.41
CA VAL A 117 15.11 -11.39 35.65
C VAL A 117 13.95 -12.36 35.44
N PHE A 118 13.41 -12.43 34.22
CA PHE A 118 12.47 -13.44 33.77
C PHE A 118 12.89 -14.02 32.40
N PRO A 119 12.70 -15.32 32.15
CA PRO A 119 13.34 -16.03 31.04
C PRO A 119 12.78 -15.71 29.65
N ILE A 120 11.56 -15.19 29.54
CA ILE A 120 10.87 -14.92 28.26
C ILE A 120 11.17 -13.47 27.84
N PHE A 121 11.76 -13.30 26.65
CA PHE A 121 11.87 -12.00 25.99
C PHE A 121 10.56 -11.66 25.25
N GLY A 122 10.02 -10.47 25.49
CA GLY A 122 8.73 -10.03 24.94
C GLY A 122 8.79 -8.83 24.00
N GLY A 123 9.98 -8.30 23.71
CA GLY A 123 10.18 -7.23 22.74
C GLY A 123 10.90 -6.01 23.30
N PHE A 124 11.13 -5.04 22.41
CA PHE A 124 12.03 -3.92 22.64
C PHE A 124 11.57 -2.66 21.89
N THR A 125 11.80 -1.48 22.47
CA THR A 125 11.70 -0.19 21.78
C THR A 125 12.60 0.87 22.44
N LYS A 126 12.72 2.05 21.80
CA LYS A 126 13.41 3.22 22.37
C LYS A 126 12.48 4.43 22.40
N ASP A 127 12.66 5.30 23.38
CA ASP A 127 12.00 6.62 23.39
C ASP A 127 12.82 7.69 22.64
N ASP A 128 12.26 8.89 22.52
CA ASP A 128 12.93 10.03 21.86
C ASP A 128 14.21 10.50 22.57
N LYS A 129 14.43 10.10 23.84
CA LYS A 129 15.63 10.42 24.62
C LYS A 129 16.71 9.32 24.50
N GLY A 130 16.42 8.25 23.75
CA GLY A 130 17.31 7.11 23.59
C GLY A 130 17.29 6.10 24.74
N ASN A 131 16.34 6.21 25.68
CA ASN A 131 16.17 5.21 26.73
C ASN A 131 15.63 3.90 26.11
N TYR A 132 16.10 2.78 26.63
CA TYR A 132 15.69 1.44 26.21
C TYR A 132 14.48 0.96 27.00
N TYR A 133 13.57 0.26 26.32
CA TYR A 133 12.43 -0.40 26.94
C TYR A 133 12.43 -1.87 26.56
N VAL A 134 12.47 -2.76 27.55
CA VAL A 134 12.54 -4.21 27.34
C VAL A 134 11.39 -4.89 28.09
N VAL A 135 10.64 -5.75 27.40
CA VAL A 135 9.61 -6.58 28.03
C VAL A 135 10.19 -7.95 28.37
N LEU A 136 10.04 -8.37 29.63
CA LEU A 136 10.43 -9.71 30.11
C LEU A 136 9.25 -10.39 30.79
N GLY A 137 9.14 -11.72 30.67
CA GLY A 137 8.04 -12.50 31.24
C GLY A 137 8.45 -13.87 31.79
N LYS A 138 7.65 -14.40 32.73
CA LYS A 138 7.73 -15.78 33.24
C LYS A 138 6.35 -16.44 33.18
N ASN A 139 6.31 -17.76 33.15
CA ASN A 139 5.05 -18.49 33.34
C ASN A 139 4.74 -18.59 34.84
N ASN A 140 3.48 -18.38 35.19
CA ASN A 140 2.91 -18.70 36.49
C ASN A 140 2.19 -20.05 36.44
N GLN A 141 1.95 -20.62 37.61
CA GLN A 141 1.07 -21.76 37.77
C GLN A 141 -0.40 -21.31 37.77
N ASP A 142 -1.32 -22.23 37.48
CA ASP A 142 -2.74 -21.92 37.55
C ASP A 142 -3.14 -21.52 39.00
N GLY A 143 -3.80 -20.36 39.15
CA GLY A 143 -4.14 -19.76 40.45
C GLY A 143 -3.07 -18.83 41.05
N ASP A 144 -1.89 -18.68 40.42
CA ASP A 144 -0.83 -17.77 40.86
C ASP A 144 -0.90 -16.41 40.15
N PHE A 145 -1.33 -15.40 40.91
CA PHE A 145 -1.53 -14.03 40.43
C PHE A 145 -0.35 -13.09 40.78
N GLU A 146 0.85 -13.62 40.98
CA GLU A 146 2.04 -12.77 41.04
C GLU A 146 2.31 -12.07 39.69
N SER A 147 2.89 -10.86 39.74
CA SER A 147 3.33 -10.17 38.53
C SER A 147 4.38 -11.00 37.79
N ASN A 148 4.07 -11.37 36.56
CA ASN A 148 4.90 -12.24 35.73
C ASN A 148 5.31 -11.62 34.40
N VAL A 149 4.97 -10.34 34.18
CA VAL A 149 5.41 -9.52 33.04
C VAL A 149 5.97 -8.20 33.58
N LYS A 150 7.15 -7.82 33.10
CA LYS A 150 7.85 -6.59 33.44
C LYS A 150 8.15 -5.80 32.18
N LEU A 151 7.96 -4.48 32.24
CA LEU A 151 8.50 -3.52 31.30
C LEU A 151 9.62 -2.75 32.01
N LEU A 152 10.86 -3.02 31.62
CA LEU A 152 12.04 -2.34 32.15
C LEU A 152 12.33 -1.10 31.32
N LYS A 153 12.74 -0.01 31.98
CA LYS A 153 13.28 1.20 31.37
C LYS A 153 14.74 1.31 31.76
N LEU A 154 15.62 1.31 30.77
CA LEU A 154 17.06 1.56 30.95
C LEU A 154 17.40 2.91 30.32
N ASP A 155 18.34 3.64 30.90
CA ASP A 155 18.89 4.81 30.22
C ASP A 155 19.76 4.42 29.01
N SER A 156 20.23 5.42 28.26
CA SER A 156 21.13 5.22 27.13
C SER A 156 22.43 4.52 27.51
N GLU A 157 22.81 4.51 28.79
CA GLU A 157 23.98 3.79 29.29
C GLU A 157 23.70 2.31 29.57
N GLY A 158 22.43 1.92 29.71
CA GLY A 158 22.00 0.57 30.04
C GLY A 158 21.70 0.37 31.54
N ARG A 159 21.64 1.44 32.33
CA ARG A 159 21.30 1.38 33.76
C ARG A 159 19.79 1.39 33.91
N GLU A 160 19.24 0.52 34.75
CA GLU A 160 17.81 0.51 35.06
C GLU A 160 17.40 1.79 35.80
N ILE A 161 16.46 2.52 35.21
CA ILE A 161 15.93 3.80 35.74
C ILE A 161 14.41 3.75 35.95
N GLY A 162 13.77 2.62 35.66
CA GLY A 162 12.34 2.43 35.92
C GLY A 162 11.87 1.02 35.60
N VAL A 163 10.81 0.58 36.28
CA VAL A 163 10.17 -0.70 36.04
C VAL A 163 8.66 -0.57 36.20
N PHE A 164 7.91 -1.14 35.26
CA PHE A 164 6.48 -1.39 35.40
C PHE A 164 6.23 -2.88 35.54
N ASN A 165 5.44 -3.25 36.55
CA ASN A 165 5.02 -4.63 36.82
C ASN A 165 3.55 -4.77 36.44
N LEU A 166 3.24 -5.67 35.52
CA LEU A 166 1.87 -5.87 35.06
C LEU A 166 1.04 -6.54 36.15
N LEU A 167 -0.17 -6.03 36.41
CA LEU A 167 -1.12 -6.65 37.33
C LEU A 167 -1.80 -7.84 36.65
N THR A 168 -1.65 -9.02 37.23
CA THR A 168 -2.06 -10.30 36.62
C THR A 168 -3.31 -10.91 37.23
N ASP A 169 -4.00 -10.22 38.15
CA ASP A 169 -5.25 -10.70 38.72
C ASP A 169 -6.43 -10.63 37.73
N LYS A 170 -7.51 -11.36 38.06
CA LYS A 170 -8.71 -11.50 37.23
C LYS A 170 -9.44 -10.18 36.92
N SER A 171 -9.26 -9.14 37.73
CA SER A 171 -9.88 -7.83 37.50
C SER A 171 -9.06 -6.93 36.58
N ASN A 172 -7.83 -7.34 36.25
CA ASN A 172 -6.92 -6.61 35.37
C ASN A 172 -6.66 -7.43 34.08
N PHE A 173 -5.43 -7.91 33.88
CA PHE A 173 -5.03 -8.53 32.61
C PHE A 173 -5.06 -10.07 32.64
N ASP A 174 -5.13 -10.71 33.81
CA ASP A 174 -5.17 -12.17 33.98
C ASP A 174 -4.12 -12.93 33.14
N VAL A 175 -2.83 -12.70 33.40
CA VAL A 175 -1.73 -13.33 32.65
C VAL A 175 -1.16 -14.50 33.43
N MET A 176 -1.45 -15.73 33.01
CA MET A 176 -0.79 -16.93 33.56
C MET A 176 0.48 -17.28 32.78
N SER A 177 0.40 -17.28 31.45
CA SER A 177 1.55 -17.58 30.58
C SER A 177 1.64 -16.55 29.46
N PRO A 178 2.60 -15.60 29.52
CA PRO A 178 2.78 -14.61 28.47
C PRO A 178 3.33 -15.27 27.20
N LEU A 179 2.88 -14.81 26.03
CA LEU A 179 3.30 -15.28 24.70
C LEU A 179 3.05 -16.76 24.42
N ASN A 180 2.16 -17.40 25.18
CA ASN A 180 1.75 -18.78 24.91
C ASN A 180 0.95 -18.83 23.59
N ASN A 181 1.51 -19.48 22.56
CA ASN A 181 0.97 -19.57 21.19
C ASN A 181 0.78 -18.22 20.47
N GLY A 182 1.32 -17.13 21.04
CA GLY A 182 1.23 -15.78 20.51
C GLY A 182 2.60 -15.10 20.45
N THR A 183 2.63 -13.87 19.96
CA THR A 183 3.81 -13.02 19.92
C THR A 183 3.58 -11.72 20.70
N SER A 184 4.49 -10.75 20.56
CA SER A 184 4.36 -9.44 21.18
C SER A 184 4.99 -8.34 20.32
N ARG A 185 4.52 -7.10 20.52
CA ARG A 185 5.10 -5.87 19.99
C ARG A 185 5.14 -4.79 21.06
N VAL A 186 6.23 -4.02 21.04
CA VAL A 186 6.47 -2.89 21.94
C VAL A 186 6.70 -1.65 21.09
N VAL A 187 5.88 -0.62 21.27
CA VAL A 187 5.95 0.61 20.47
C VAL A 187 5.91 1.82 21.40
N TYR A 188 6.82 2.76 21.16
CA TYR A 188 6.81 4.08 21.78
C TYR A 188 6.09 5.10 20.89
N GLY A 189 5.29 5.98 21.51
CA GLY A 189 4.64 7.11 20.84
C GLY A 189 4.00 8.05 21.86
N ASP A 190 4.09 9.37 21.64
CA ASP A 190 3.53 10.40 22.53
C ASP A 190 3.84 10.18 24.03
N ARG A 191 5.11 9.94 24.35
CA ARG A 191 5.57 9.68 25.74
C ARG A 191 4.86 8.48 26.40
N LYS A 192 4.39 7.52 25.62
CA LYS A 192 3.77 6.27 26.08
C LYS A 192 4.43 5.08 25.42
N ILE A 193 4.45 3.96 26.14
CA ILE A 193 4.90 2.65 25.65
C ILE A 193 3.67 1.74 25.61
N ALA A 194 3.32 1.26 24.43
CA ALA A 194 2.27 0.27 24.25
C ALA A 194 2.88 -1.12 24.03
N VAL A 195 2.32 -2.11 24.70
CA VAL A 195 2.67 -3.53 24.55
C VAL A 195 1.43 -4.31 24.16
N HIS A 196 1.44 -4.88 22.95
CA HIS A 196 0.38 -5.76 22.45
C HIS A 196 0.92 -7.19 22.44
N MET A 197 0.33 -8.09 23.22
CA MET A 197 0.87 -9.45 23.41
C MET A 197 -0.22 -10.52 23.54
N GLY A 198 0.06 -11.71 23.00
CA GLY A 198 -0.71 -12.92 23.28
C GLY A 198 -0.46 -13.45 24.70
N LYS A 199 -1.45 -14.12 25.28
CA LYS A 199 -1.33 -14.80 26.58
C LYS A 199 -2.24 -16.01 26.70
N MET A 200 -1.96 -16.83 27.71
CA MET A 200 -2.93 -17.74 28.33
C MET A 200 -3.30 -17.23 29.72
N GLN A 201 -4.59 -17.25 30.05
CA GLN A 201 -5.10 -16.85 31.37
C GLN A 201 -5.19 -18.01 32.35
N HIS A 202 -5.43 -17.70 33.62
CA HIS A 202 -5.81 -18.69 34.63
C HIS A 202 -7.18 -19.32 34.32
N LYS A 203 -7.50 -20.44 34.97
CA LYS A 203 -8.75 -21.16 34.73
C LYS A 203 -9.96 -20.25 34.94
N ASN A 204 -10.80 -20.20 33.92
CA ASN A 204 -12.09 -19.56 33.99
C ASN A 204 -13.01 -20.34 34.94
N VAL A 205 -13.78 -19.62 35.76
CA VAL A 205 -14.65 -20.24 36.78
C VAL A 205 -15.85 -20.97 36.15
N GLY A 206 -16.29 -20.53 34.97
CA GLY A 206 -17.46 -21.07 34.29
C GLY A 206 -17.21 -22.43 33.63
N ASP A 207 -16.09 -22.59 32.91
CA ASP A 207 -15.78 -23.83 32.17
C ASP A 207 -14.56 -24.59 32.68
N GLY A 208 -13.79 -24.03 33.61
CA GLY A 208 -12.60 -24.65 34.18
C GLY A 208 -11.40 -24.71 33.22
N LEU A 209 -11.40 -23.94 32.12
CA LEU A 209 -10.35 -23.96 31.11
C LEU A 209 -9.45 -22.72 31.18
N ASN A 210 -8.18 -22.91 30.81
CA ASN A 210 -7.24 -21.82 30.55
C ASN A 210 -7.44 -21.33 29.11
N HIS A 211 -7.96 -20.11 28.95
CA HIS A 211 -8.23 -19.54 27.64
C HIS A 211 -7.04 -18.73 27.11
N GLN A 212 -6.92 -18.68 25.79
CA GLN A 212 -5.90 -17.90 25.11
C GLN A 212 -6.54 -16.63 24.52
N TRP A 213 -5.88 -15.49 24.64
CA TRP A 213 -6.24 -14.24 23.95
C TRP A 213 -5.10 -13.23 24.01
N ALA A 214 -5.21 -12.12 23.30
CA ALA A 214 -4.25 -11.01 23.38
C ALA A 214 -4.73 -9.87 24.28
N ILE A 215 -3.78 -9.09 24.79
CA ILE A 215 -3.98 -7.90 25.62
C ILE A 215 -3.18 -6.72 25.06
N LEU A 216 -3.62 -5.51 25.37
CA LEU A 216 -2.89 -4.27 25.14
C LEU A 216 -2.72 -3.55 26.47
N PHE A 217 -1.50 -3.28 26.91
CA PHE A 217 -1.27 -2.37 28.03
C PHE A 217 -0.39 -1.20 27.61
N VAL A 218 -0.74 -0.01 28.08
CA VAL A 218 -0.08 1.25 27.73
C VAL A 218 0.45 1.88 29.00
N VAL A 219 1.73 2.27 29.00
CA VAL A 219 2.44 2.80 30.16
C VAL A 219 2.99 4.17 29.83
N ASN A 220 2.82 5.15 30.73
CA ASN A 220 3.47 6.44 30.60
C ASN A 220 4.99 6.28 30.73
N SER A 221 5.75 6.78 29.77
CA SER A 221 7.19 6.53 29.67
C SER A 221 8.02 7.28 30.72
N GLU A 222 7.46 8.33 31.34
CA GLU A 222 8.10 9.13 32.38
C GLU A 222 7.80 8.58 33.79
N SER A 223 6.52 8.38 34.10
CA SER A 223 6.10 7.92 35.43
C SER A 223 6.12 6.40 35.61
N MET A 224 6.27 5.64 34.52
CA MET A 224 6.13 4.17 34.49
C MET A 224 4.79 3.67 35.06
N ALA A 225 3.72 4.46 34.90
CA ALA A 225 2.37 4.13 35.37
C ALA A 225 1.46 3.67 34.22
N LEU A 226 0.54 2.76 34.52
CA LEU A 226 -0.45 2.26 33.56
C LEU A 226 -1.46 3.35 33.17
N ASP A 227 -1.66 3.51 31.87
CA ASP A 227 -2.77 4.26 31.29
C ASP A 227 -3.95 3.32 31.03
N LYS A 228 -4.92 3.31 31.96
CA LYS A 228 -6.09 2.43 31.88
C LYS A 228 -7.04 2.78 30.72
N ASP A 229 -7.07 4.05 30.31
CA ASP A 229 -7.99 4.52 29.29
C ASP A 229 -7.53 4.07 27.89
N LEU A 230 -6.23 3.91 27.69
CA LEU A 230 -5.67 3.34 26.46
C LEU A 230 -5.44 1.82 26.52
N SER A 231 -5.41 1.23 27.71
CA SER A 231 -5.21 -0.22 27.88
C SER A 231 -6.48 -1.05 27.66
N MET A 232 -6.31 -2.30 27.24
CA MET A 232 -7.35 -3.29 26.99
C MET A 232 -6.96 -4.64 27.62
N GLY A 233 -7.77 -5.12 28.57
CA GLY A 233 -7.60 -6.45 29.20
C GLY A 233 -7.86 -7.64 28.26
N TRP A 234 -8.39 -7.37 27.06
CA TRP A 234 -8.52 -8.33 25.98
C TRP A 234 -8.63 -7.58 24.63
N THR A 235 -8.13 -8.17 23.55
CA THR A 235 -8.31 -7.68 22.17
C THR A 235 -9.00 -8.75 21.31
N THR A 236 -8.36 -9.91 21.15
CA THR A 236 -8.83 -11.00 20.30
C THR A 236 -8.62 -12.34 20.98
N SER A 237 -9.66 -13.19 20.99
CA SER A 237 -9.58 -14.56 21.52
C SER A 237 -8.73 -15.45 20.63
N HIS A 238 -7.90 -16.30 21.25
CA HIS A 238 -6.94 -17.19 20.57
C HIS A 238 -6.13 -16.41 19.52
N SER A 239 -5.61 -15.25 19.94
CA SER A 239 -4.81 -14.38 19.08
C SER A 239 -3.39 -14.93 18.95
N PHE A 240 -3.09 -15.51 17.80
CA PHE A 240 -1.83 -16.20 17.53
C PHE A 240 -0.73 -15.29 17.02
N GLN A 241 -1.04 -14.11 16.48
CA GLN A 241 -0.03 -13.14 16.05
C GLN A 241 -0.50 -11.71 16.33
N GLN A 242 0.46 -10.83 16.64
CA GLN A 242 0.25 -9.45 17.03
C GLN A 242 1.12 -8.51 16.19
N ARG A 243 0.53 -7.40 15.70
CA ARG A 243 1.25 -6.22 15.21
C ARG A 243 0.76 -4.99 15.98
N LEU A 244 1.59 -3.95 16.02
CA LEU A 244 1.31 -2.69 16.72
C LEU A 244 2.08 -1.57 16.04
N ILE A 245 1.43 -0.42 15.84
CA ILE A 245 2.08 0.82 15.41
C ILE A 245 1.55 2.00 16.23
N TYR A 246 2.31 3.10 16.26
CA TYR A 246 1.82 4.42 16.64
C TYR A 246 1.66 5.24 15.36
N ASP A 247 0.46 5.74 15.11
CA ASP A 247 0.11 6.39 13.84
C ASP A 247 0.24 7.93 13.89
N GLY A 248 0.80 8.48 14.96
CA GLY A 248 0.88 9.92 15.20
C GLY A 248 -0.28 10.45 16.06
N SER A 249 -1.43 9.78 16.06
CA SER A 249 -2.62 10.14 16.85
C SER A 249 -2.93 9.14 17.97
N GLY A 250 -2.56 7.87 17.79
CA GLY A 250 -2.83 6.80 18.73
C GLY A 250 -2.19 5.47 18.33
N PHE A 251 -2.38 4.48 19.19
CA PHE A 251 -1.91 3.12 18.93
C PHE A 251 -2.93 2.34 18.11
N VAL A 252 -2.44 1.61 17.11
CA VAL A 252 -3.24 0.73 16.25
C VAL A 252 -2.66 -0.67 16.33
N ASN A 253 -3.45 -1.63 16.79
CA ASN A 253 -3.05 -3.03 16.92
C ASN A 253 -3.78 -3.91 15.91
N LEU A 254 -3.12 -5.01 15.53
CA LEU A 254 -3.66 -6.02 14.61
C LEU A 254 -3.44 -7.40 15.21
N ASP A 255 -4.49 -8.21 15.21
CA ASP A 255 -4.54 -9.57 15.73
C ASP A 255 -4.83 -10.59 14.63
N LEU A 256 -4.28 -11.80 14.80
CA LEU A 256 -4.70 -13.02 14.09
C LEU A 256 -5.47 -13.92 15.05
N GLY A 257 -6.79 -13.85 15.07
CA GLY A 257 -7.63 -14.68 15.94
C GLY A 257 -8.30 -15.82 15.22
N ASP A 258 -8.34 -17.03 15.81
CA ASP A 258 -9.11 -18.16 15.27
C ASP A 258 -10.59 -18.20 15.73
N GLY A 259 -10.95 -17.37 16.72
CA GLY A 259 -12.18 -17.52 17.52
C GLY A 259 -13.07 -16.29 17.56
N TYR A 260 -12.94 -15.48 18.62
CA TYR A 260 -13.78 -14.30 18.86
C TYR A 260 -12.96 -12.99 18.79
N PRO A 261 -12.98 -12.26 17.66
CA PRO A 261 -13.48 -12.69 16.35
C PRO A 261 -12.43 -13.50 15.55
N ARG A 262 -12.93 -14.45 14.75
CA ARG A 262 -12.13 -15.26 13.80
C ARG A 262 -11.77 -14.44 12.58
N GLY A 263 -10.49 -14.13 12.41
CA GLY A 263 -10.00 -13.32 11.29
C GLY A 263 -8.78 -12.48 11.66
N PHE A 264 -8.45 -11.56 10.76
CA PHE A 264 -7.53 -10.46 11.07
C PHE A 264 -8.37 -9.34 11.67
N ASN A 265 -8.04 -8.91 12.89
CA ASN A 265 -8.80 -7.91 13.63
C ASN A 265 -7.94 -6.68 13.90
N ILE A 266 -8.28 -5.55 13.30
CA ILE A 266 -7.60 -4.27 13.54
C ILE A 266 -8.35 -3.49 14.61
N THR A 267 -7.64 -2.86 15.53
CA THR A 267 -8.23 -2.11 16.64
C THR A 267 -7.53 -0.78 16.82
N LYS A 268 -8.32 0.28 17.00
CA LYS A 268 -7.90 1.62 17.41
C LYS A 268 -8.97 2.18 18.34
N ASN A 269 -8.58 2.94 19.37
CA ASN A 269 -9.52 3.56 20.31
C ASN A 269 -10.54 2.57 20.93
N LYS A 270 -10.09 1.33 21.20
CA LYS A 270 -10.93 0.22 21.71
C LYS A 270 -12.06 -0.23 20.77
N GLN A 271 -12.03 0.19 19.50
CA GLN A 271 -12.96 -0.23 18.47
C GLN A 271 -12.26 -1.23 17.53
N GLY A 272 -12.60 -2.51 17.69
CA GLY A 272 -12.10 -3.59 16.82
C GLY A 272 -12.95 -3.76 15.57
N LYS A 273 -12.32 -4.14 14.45
CA LYS A 273 -12.95 -4.47 13.17
C LYS A 273 -12.28 -5.68 12.54
N VAL A 274 -13.08 -6.67 12.11
CA VAL A 274 -12.59 -7.77 11.28
C VAL A 274 -12.37 -7.26 9.86
N ILE A 275 -11.14 -7.41 9.35
CA ILE A 275 -10.73 -6.93 8.01
C ILE A 275 -10.40 -8.07 7.05
N PHE A 276 -10.16 -9.28 7.57
CA PHE A 276 -9.95 -10.48 6.77
C PHE A 276 -10.54 -11.69 7.49
N THR A 277 -11.10 -12.65 6.75
CA THR A 277 -11.66 -13.89 7.30
C THR A 277 -11.30 -15.07 6.40
N TYR A 278 -11.41 -16.30 6.90
CA TYR A 278 -10.95 -17.51 6.22
C TYR A 278 -11.91 -18.68 6.50
N LYS A 279 -11.76 -19.75 5.70
CA LYS A 279 -12.60 -20.95 5.79
C LYS A 279 -12.50 -21.62 7.18
N THR A 280 -13.51 -22.42 7.50
CA THR A 280 -13.74 -22.95 8.84
C THR A 280 -14.18 -24.40 8.78
N LYS A 281 -13.45 -25.30 9.46
CA LYS A 281 -13.86 -26.68 9.67
C LYS A 281 -14.97 -26.79 10.72
N HIS A 282 -15.99 -27.60 10.43
CA HIS A 282 -17.01 -27.98 11.40
C HIS A 282 -16.66 -29.28 12.12
N ARG A 283 -17.21 -29.46 13.32
CA ARG A 283 -17.06 -30.70 14.10
C ARG A 283 -17.95 -31.79 13.52
N ASP A 284 -17.42 -33.01 13.44
CA ASP A 284 -18.16 -34.18 12.96
C ASP A 284 -18.89 -34.94 14.09
N GLN A 285 -18.96 -34.34 15.29
CA GLN A 285 -19.54 -34.94 16.50
C GLN A 285 -20.65 -34.06 17.08
N VAL A 286 -21.58 -34.68 17.79
CA VAL A 286 -22.60 -33.99 18.60
C VAL A 286 -21.93 -33.46 19.87
N ILE A 287 -22.07 -32.16 20.16
CA ILE A 287 -21.47 -31.51 21.33
C ILE A 287 -22.54 -30.70 22.06
N ASN A 288 -22.76 -30.97 23.34
CA ASN A 288 -23.75 -30.24 24.17
C ASN A 288 -25.15 -30.12 23.51
N GLY A 289 -25.59 -31.17 22.82
CA GLY A 289 -26.87 -31.19 22.10
C GLY A 289 -26.85 -30.51 20.72
N ILE A 290 -25.74 -29.90 20.31
CA ILE A 290 -25.57 -29.34 18.96
C ILE A 290 -25.31 -30.49 17.97
N PRO A 291 -26.09 -30.63 16.89
CA PRO A 291 -25.91 -31.70 15.91
C PRO A 291 -24.53 -31.70 15.25
N SER A 292 -24.09 -32.88 14.79
CA SER A 292 -22.88 -33.02 13.97
C SER A 292 -22.93 -32.08 12.74
N GLY A 293 -21.80 -31.47 12.42
CA GLY A 293 -21.67 -30.48 11.35
C GLY A 293 -22.20 -29.08 11.68
N LYS A 294 -22.80 -28.87 12.87
CA LYS A 294 -23.40 -27.59 13.28
C LYS A 294 -22.63 -26.85 14.38
N SER A 295 -21.33 -27.10 14.54
CA SER A 295 -20.44 -26.30 15.41
C SER A 295 -19.01 -26.30 14.87
N SER A 296 -18.18 -25.33 15.28
CA SER A 296 -16.74 -25.29 14.94
C SER A 296 -15.85 -25.21 16.18
N ASN A 297 -14.61 -25.68 16.03
CA ASN A 297 -13.48 -25.45 16.94
C ASN A 297 -12.18 -25.58 16.17
N ASP A 298 -12.13 -24.92 15.01
CA ASP A 298 -11.02 -25.04 14.08
C ASP A 298 -9.92 -24.06 14.42
N ASN A 299 -8.85 -24.52 15.05
CA ASN A 299 -7.73 -23.63 15.38
C ASN A 299 -6.93 -23.17 14.16
N ARG A 300 -7.15 -23.76 12.98
CA ARG A 300 -6.40 -23.42 11.78
C ARG A 300 -6.88 -22.08 11.24
N THR A 301 -5.94 -21.16 11.06
CA THR A 301 -6.19 -19.83 10.49
C THR A 301 -5.97 -19.80 8.98
N TYR A 302 -5.27 -20.80 8.43
CA TYR A 302 -4.88 -20.88 7.01
C TYR A 302 -4.19 -19.60 6.50
N SER A 303 -3.56 -18.86 7.41
CA SER A 303 -3.05 -17.52 7.17
C SER A 303 -1.97 -17.10 8.17
N GLU A 304 -1.28 -16.02 7.84
CA GLU A 304 -0.19 -15.43 8.62
C GLU A 304 -0.19 -13.90 8.44
N LEU A 305 0.07 -13.13 9.51
CA LEU A 305 0.20 -11.67 9.46
C LEU A 305 1.56 -11.27 8.89
N GLY A 306 1.54 -10.36 7.91
CA GLY A 306 2.73 -9.78 7.31
C GLY A 306 3.18 -8.48 7.95
N GLY A 307 2.23 -7.63 8.30
CA GLY A 307 2.52 -6.35 8.94
C GLY A 307 1.38 -5.34 8.78
N LEU A 308 1.56 -4.20 9.44
CA LEU A 308 0.64 -3.08 9.48
C LEU A 308 1.45 -1.80 9.31
N ALA A 309 1.07 -0.94 8.38
CA ALA A 309 1.70 0.36 8.17
C ALA A 309 0.64 1.43 7.92
N MET A 310 0.85 2.63 8.47
CA MET A 310 0.04 3.80 8.13
C MET A 310 0.46 4.34 6.77
N ASP A 311 -0.48 4.65 5.89
CA ASP A 311 -0.34 5.43 4.66
C ASP A 311 -1.03 6.81 4.83
N SER A 312 -0.95 7.69 3.83
CA SER A 312 -1.82 8.88 3.76
C SER A 312 -3.29 8.57 3.40
N SER A 313 -3.56 7.41 2.79
CA SER A 313 -4.88 6.97 2.35
C SER A 313 -5.58 5.97 3.28
N GLY A 314 -4.88 5.45 4.29
CA GLY A 314 -5.41 4.47 5.23
C GLY A 314 -4.32 3.67 5.92
N TYR A 315 -4.65 2.47 6.37
CA TYR A 315 -3.68 1.49 6.89
C TYR A 315 -3.50 0.35 5.90
N VAL A 316 -2.27 0.14 5.45
CA VAL A 316 -1.88 -1.00 4.62
C VAL A 316 -1.60 -2.19 5.53
N VAL A 317 -2.33 -3.28 5.30
CA VAL A 317 -2.18 -4.55 5.98
C VAL A 317 -1.70 -5.58 4.98
N LEU A 318 -0.61 -6.28 5.31
CA LEU A 318 -0.08 -7.39 4.52
C LEU A 318 -0.36 -8.70 5.24
N GLY A 319 -0.65 -9.76 4.50
CA GLY A 319 -0.76 -11.11 5.04
C GLY A 319 -0.50 -12.17 3.99
N ALA A 320 -0.40 -13.42 4.44
CA ALA A 320 -0.43 -14.60 3.59
C ALA A 320 -1.66 -15.43 3.93
N SER A 321 -2.35 -16.00 2.94
CA SER A 321 -3.44 -16.93 3.18
C SER A 321 -3.68 -17.85 1.99
N GLU A 322 -4.31 -19.00 2.24
CA GLU A 322 -4.90 -19.81 1.17
C GLU A 322 -6.01 -19.02 0.43
N LYS A 323 -5.93 -19.00 -0.90
CA LYS A 323 -6.95 -18.35 -1.75
C LYS A 323 -8.30 -19.05 -1.65
N SER A 324 -8.29 -20.39 -1.55
CA SER A 324 -9.52 -21.17 -1.39
C SER A 324 -10.34 -20.71 -0.19
N PHE A 325 -11.54 -20.20 -0.49
CA PHE A 325 -12.53 -19.76 0.49
C PHE A 325 -13.74 -20.68 0.43
N ASP A 326 -13.52 -21.94 0.82
CA ASP A 326 -14.48 -23.03 0.71
C ASP A 326 -14.32 -23.99 1.89
N ASN A 327 -15.39 -24.15 2.69
CA ASN A 327 -15.38 -24.99 3.89
C ASN A 327 -15.36 -26.49 3.57
N SER A 328 -15.45 -26.90 2.30
CA SER A 328 -15.19 -28.29 1.88
C SER A 328 -13.69 -28.59 1.70
N LYS A 329 -12.85 -27.57 1.55
CA LYS A 329 -11.40 -27.70 1.32
C LYS A 329 -10.60 -27.45 2.61
N ILE A 330 -10.90 -28.22 3.65
CA ILE A 330 -10.33 -28.07 5.00
C ILE A 330 -9.84 -29.41 5.53
N GLY A 331 -9.27 -29.40 6.74
CA GLY A 331 -8.91 -30.60 7.49
C GLY A 331 -7.41 -30.78 7.71
N LEU A 332 -6.58 -30.23 6.82
CA LEU A 332 -5.12 -30.17 6.95
C LEU A 332 -4.67 -28.78 7.38
N ASN A 333 -3.43 -28.63 7.85
CA ASN A 333 -2.85 -27.31 8.15
C ASN A 333 -2.51 -26.52 6.88
N LEU A 334 -2.27 -27.25 5.77
CA LEU A 334 -2.09 -26.73 4.42
C LEU A 334 -2.98 -27.51 3.45
N ASN A 335 -3.97 -26.86 2.86
CA ASN A 335 -4.92 -27.46 1.92
C ASN A 335 -4.77 -26.91 0.50
N ASP A 336 -4.11 -25.76 0.37
CA ASP A 336 -3.91 -25.00 -0.87
C ASP A 336 -2.67 -24.12 -0.73
N SER A 337 -2.13 -23.58 -1.83
CA SER A 337 -0.97 -22.69 -1.76
C SER A 337 -1.29 -21.44 -0.94
N ARG A 338 -0.42 -21.10 0.01
CA ARG A 338 -0.47 -19.79 0.68
C ARG A 338 0.03 -18.70 -0.26
N ASN A 339 -0.77 -17.67 -0.42
CA ASN A 339 -0.51 -16.54 -1.29
C ASN A 339 -0.46 -15.24 -0.50
N LEU A 340 0.38 -14.31 -0.95
CA LEU A 340 0.50 -12.98 -0.39
C LEU A 340 -0.71 -12.13 -0.81
N PHE A 341 -1.24 -11.34 0.12
CA PHE A 341 -2.28 -10.36 -0.14
C PHE A 341 -2.06 -9.09 0.65
N MET A 342 -2.67 -8.00 0.19
CA MET A 342 -2.78 -6.76 0.96
C MET A 342 -4.23 -6.27 1.06
N LEU A 343 -4.49 -5.48 2.10
CA LEU A 343 -5.72 -4.73 2.34
C LEU A 343 -5.40 -3.28 2.66
N LEU A 344 -6.22 -2.35 2.19
CA LEU A 344 -6.21 -0.96 2.64
C LEU A 344 -7.42 -0.73 3.53
N VAL A 345 -7.17 -0.38 4.78
CA VAL A 345 -8.20 -0.09 5.78
C VAL A 345 -8.36 1.42 5.91
N ALA A 346 -9.60 1.93 5.95
CA ALA A 346 -9.85 3.36 6.10
C ALA A 346 -9.20 3.94 7.37
N HIS A 347 -8.73 5.18 7.32
CA HIS A 347 -8.11 5.84 8.49
C HIS A 347 -9.05 5.96 9.70
N ASP A 348 -10.33 6.20 9.44
CA ASP A 348 -11.39 6.41 10.41
C ASP A 348 -12.21 5.14 10.66
N PHE A 349 -11.62 3.96 10.43
CA PHE A 349 -12.32 2.67 10.57
C PHE A 349 -12.95 2.46 11.95
N ASP A 350 -12.37 3.05 12.99
CA ASP A 350 -12.84 2.99 14.37
C ASP A 350 -14.16 3.74 14.58
N GLY A 351 -14.48 4.70 13.71
CA GLY A 351 -15.77 5.37 13.64
C GLY A 351 -16.78 4.73 12.66
N LYS A 352 -16.37 3.74 11.85
CA LYS A 352 -17.25 3.07 10.88
C LYS A 352 -18.05 1.94 11.51
N LYS A 353 -19.19 1.63 10.89
CA LYS A 353 -19.94 0.41 11.21
C LYS A 353 -19.20 -0.79 10.61
N ASP A 354 -18.87 -1.77 11.45
CA ASP A 354 -18.50 -3.11 11.01
C ASP A 354 -19.73 -3.96 10.73
N GLY A 355 -19.49 -5.05 9.99
CA GLY A 355 -20.47 -6.10 9.76
C GLY A 355 -21.73 -5.62 9.05
N ILE A 356 -22.67 -6.53 8.93
CA ILE A 356 -24.05 -6.21 8.50
C ILE A 356 -25.05 -7.00 9.33
N ILE A 357 -26.29 -6.54 9.36
CA ILE A 357 -27.40 -7.30 9.95
C ILE A 357 -27.99 -8.20 8.87
N VAL A 358 -27.98 -9.51 9.10
CA VAL A 358 -28.63 -10.52 8.24
C VAL A 358 -29.66 -11.25 9.07
N ASN A 359 -30.94 -11.19 8.66
CA ASN A 359 -32.06 -11.81 9.38
C ASN A 359 -32.17 -11.39 10.86
N GLY A 360 -31.81 -10.16 11.19
CA GLY A 360 -31.81 -9.64 12.56
C GLY A 360 -30.55 -9.94 13.37
N ASP A 361 -29.65 -10.78 12.86
CA ASP A 361 -28.38 -11.12 13.52
C ASP A 361 -27.21 -10.31 12.96
N TYR A 362 -26.38 -9.79 13.85
CA TYR A 362 -25.16 -9.11 13.51
C TYR A 362 -24.08 -10.09 13.00
N GLN A 363 -23.52 -9.79 11.82
CA GLN A 363 -22.51 -10.59 11.12
C GLN A 363 -21.22 -9.78 10.95
N ASN A 364 -20.29 -9.90 11.90
CA ASN A 364 -18.99 -9.23 11.86
C ASN A 364 -17.98 -9.86 10.88
N HIS A 365 -18.24 -11.09 10.39
CA HIS A 365 -17.38 -11.76 9.39
C HIS A 365 -17.76 -11.44 7.94
N ILE A 366 -18.82 -10.67 7.72
CA ILE A 366 -19.07 -10.01 6.44
C ILE A 366 -18.38 -8.65 6.51
N ILE A 367 -17.21 -8.56 5.88
CA ILE A 367 -16.36 -7.37 5.96
C ILE A 367 -17.07 -6.18 5.30
N SER A 368 -16.99 -5.03 5.95
CA SER A 368 -17.60 -3.79 5.45
C SER A 368 -16.69 -3.11 4.41
N PRO A 369 -17.23 -2.69 3.25
CA PRO A 369 -16.48 -1.90 2.27
C PRO A 369 -16.18 -0.47 2.76
N GLU A 370 -16.81 0.00 3.86
CA GLU A 370 -16.44 1.27 4.50
C GLU A 370 -15.19 1.14 5.38
N VAL A 371 -14.89 -0.09 5.83
CA VAL A 371 -13.72 -0.41 6.65
C VAL A 371 -12.55 -0.79 5.75
N VAL A 372 -12.77 -1.69 4.79
CA VAL A 372 -11.74 -2.12 3.82
C VAL A 372 -12.03 -1.47 2.47
N ILE A 373 -11.14 -0.56 2.07
CA ILE A 373 -11.29 0.35 0.92
C ILE A 373 -10.30 0.06 -0.22
N SER A 374 -9.55 -1.04 -0.16
CA SER A 374 -8.70 -1.48 -1.27
C SER A 374 -9.54 -1.97 -2.46
N ASN A 375 -9.04 -1.75 -3.69
CA ASN A 375 -9.72 -2.09 -4.95
C ASN A 375 -9.67 -3.59 -5.30
N GLY A 376 -9.44 -4.45 -4.31
CA GLY A 376 -9.27 -5.89 -4.49
C GLY A 376 -10.58 -6.64 -4.68
N GLU A 377 -10.45 -7.94 -4.90
CA GLU A 377 -11.57 -8.82 -5.18
C GLU A 377 -12.40 -9.09 -3.91
N SER A 378 -13.71 -9.21 -4.11
CA SER A 378 -14.63 -9.70 -3.08
C SER A 378 -14.88 -11.20 -3.28
N SER A 379 -14.92 -11.97 -2.20
CA SER A 379 -15.24 -13.39 -2.27
C SER A 379 -16.74 -13.63 -2.46
N LYS A 380 -17.10 -14.85 -2.87
CA LYS A 380 -18.43 -15.39 -2.57
C LYS A 380 -18.68 -15.35 -1.06
N GLN A 381 -19.94 -15.16 -0.67
CA GLN A 381 -20.35 -15.37 0.73
C GLN A 381 -20.38 -16.89 1.00
N ILE A 382 -19.86 -17.30 2.15
CA ILE A 382 -20.02 -18.66 2.66
C ILE A 382 -20.57 -18.62 4.09
N GLU A 383 -21.05 -19.77 4.55
CA GLU A 383 -21.63 -19.95 5.87
C GLU A 383 -20.78 -20.87 6.73
N PHE A 384 -20.79 -20.63 8.04
CA PHE A 384 -20.17 -21.52 9.02
C PHE A 384 -20.95 -21.51 10.32
N TYR A 385 -20.79 -22.54 11.14
CA TYR A 385 -21.32 -22.56 12.50
C TYR A 385 -20.21 -22.18 13.49
N ASP A 386 -20.50 -21.25 14.39
CA ASP A 386 -19.57 -20.90 15.47
C ASP A 386 -19.47 -22.03 16.52
N TYR A 387 -18.68 -21.81 17.57
CA TYR A 387 -18.51 -22.79 18.65
C TYR A 387 -19.84 -23.15 19.33
N GLY A 388 -20.74 -22.17 19.50
CA GLY A 388 -22.06 -22.34 20.12
C GLY A 388 -23.12 -22.90 19.18
N GLY A 389 -22.75 -23.22 17.93
CA GLY A 389 -23.63 -23.76 16.91
C GLY A 389 -24.61 -22.76 16.30
N ARG A 390 -24.28 -21.46 16.37
CA ARG A 390 -25.01 -20.42 15.65
C ARG A 390 -24.50 -20.32 14.23
N LEU A 391 -25.42 -20.29 13.26
CA LEU A 391 -25.09 -20.07 11.86
C LEU A 391 -24.60 -18.62 11.68
N LYS A 392 -23.44 -18.48 11.05
CA LYS A 392 -22.77 -17.23 10.74
C LYS A 392 -22.43 -17.16 9.26
N TYR A 393 -22.34 -15.95 8.74
CA TYR A 393 -21.98 -15.68 7.36
C TYR A 393 -20.67 -14.94 7.30
N GLN A 394 -19.84 -15.27 6.31
CA GLN A 394 -18.54 -14.65 6.12
C GLN A 394 -18.29 -14.31 4.65
N LYS A 395 -17.67 -13.14 4.43
CA LYS A 395 -17.35 -12.62 3.11
C LYS A 395 -16.12 -11.73 3.18
N ARG A 396 -15.15 -11.98 2.31
CA ARG A 396 -13.98 -11.13 2.10
C ARG A 396 -14.34 -10.00 1.14
N ILE A 397 -13.86 -8.80 1.43
CA ILE A 397 -14.02 -7.60 0.59
C ILE A 397 -12.64 -6.99 0.36
N GLY A 398 -12.39 -6.49 -0.86
CA GLY A 398 -11.22 -5.67 -1.16
C GLY A 398 -9.88 -6.39 -1.11
N VAL A 399 -9.83 -7.73 -1.20
CA VAL A 399 -8.57 -8.48 -1.10
C VAL A 399 -7.76 -8.34 -2.37
N VAL A 400 -6.62 -7.67 -2.30
CA VAL A 400 -5.68 -7.58 -3.43
C VAL A 400 -4.64 -8.68 -3.26
N TRP A 401 -4.75 -9.73 -4.07
CA TRP A 401 -3.77 -10.81 -4.08
C TRP A 401 -2.54 -10.41 -4.87
N LEU A 402 -1.39 -10.42 -4.21
CA LEU A 402 -0.11 -10.02 -4.77
C LEU A 402 0.62 -11.19 -5.45
N THR A 403 0.29 -12.43 -5.06
CA THR A 403 0.77 -13.65 -5.72
C THR A 403 -0.38 -14.56 -6.14
N ASP A 404 -0.08 -15.53 -7.01
CA ASP A 404 -1.05 -16.54 -7.45
C ASP A 404 -0.46 -17.96 -7.60
N PHE A 405 0.30 -18.40 -6.60
CA PHE A 405 0.80 -19.77 -6.48
C PHE A 405 -0.35 -20.78 -6.44
N LYS A 406 -0.18 -21.89 -7.17
CA LYS A 406 -1.19 -22.95 -7.36
C LYS A 406 -0.72 -24.33 -6.90
N ASP A 407 0.59 -24.51 -6.75
CA ASP A 407 1.20 -25.78 -6.39
C ASP A 407 1.66 -25.73 -4.92
N LYS A 408 0.78 -26.16 -4.01
CA LYS A 408 1.06 -26.14 -2.57
C LYS A 408 2.26 -27.00 -2.17
N ASP A 409 2.67 -27.94 -3.02
CA ASP A 409 3.78 -28.81 -2.71
C ASP A 409 5.12 -28.15 -3.07
N ASN A 410 5.11 -27.11 -3.91
CA ASN A 410 6.32 -26.40 -4.35
C ASN A 410 6.35 -24.90 -4.05
N GLU A 411 5.20 -24.26 -3.79
CA GLU A 411 5.09 -22.81 -3.73
C GLU A 411 4.09 -22.33 -2.67
N ASN A 412 4.63 -21.79 -1.57
CA ASN A 412 3.88 -21.18 -0.48
C ASN A 412 4.59 -19.94 0.04
N VAL A 413 3.80 -18.92 0.38
CA VAL A 413 4.26 -17.73 1.10
C VAL A 413 4.24 -18.00 2.61
N LEU A 414 5.38 -17.85 3.27
CA LEU A 414 5.52 -17.83 4.74
C LEU A 414 6.32 -16.62 5.19
N ARG A 415 6.14 -16.25 6.46
CA ARG A 415 6.83 -15.12 7.10
C ARG A 415 6.74 -13.83 6.29
N PRO A 416 5.55 -13.44 5.80
CA PRO A 416 5.42 -12.17 5.09
C PRO A 416 5.88 -11.02 5.99
N LYS A 417 6.50 -10.00 5.40
CA LYS A 417 6.97 -8.78 6.07
C LYS A 417 6.58 -7.58 5.22
N LEU A 418 5.95 -6.60 5.87
CA LEU A 418 5.62 -5.32 5.27
C LEU A 418 6.65 -4.27 5.69
N VAL A 419 7.25 -3.58 4.73
CA VAL A 419 8.14 -2.45 4.99
C VAL A 419 7.62 -1.23 4.24
N LYS A 420 7.27 -0.17 4.98
CA LYS A 420 6.96 1.13 4.38
C LYS A 420 8.24 1.87 4.07
N LEU A 421 8.47 2.19 2.79
CA LEU A 421 9.60 3.03 2.37
C LEU A 421 9.22 4.50 2.37
N ALA A 422 8.02 4.80 1.87
CA ALA A 422 7.41 6.13 1.83
C ALA A 422 5.88 5.96 1.75
N ASP A 423 5.13 7.06 1.78
CA ASP A 423 3.71 7.03 1.43
C ASP A 423 3.51 6.42 0.04
N ASN A 424 2.50 5.57 -0.08
CA ASN A 424 2.18 4.84 -1.30
C ASN A 424 3.33 3.97 -1.86
N LYS A 425 4.31 3.59 -1.03
CA LYS A 425 5.46 2.78 -1.47
C LYS A 425 5.90 1.76 -0.42
N TYR A 426 5.67 0.49 -0.73
CA TYR A 426 5.88 -0.62 0.18
C TYR A 426 6.75 -1.71 -0.45
N ILE A 427 7.51 -2.41 0.39
CA ILE A 427 8.08 -3.71 0.09
C ILE A 427 7.23 -4.76 0.79
N ALA A 428 6.86 -5.81 0.06
CA ALA A 428 6.52 -7.09 0.66
C ALA A 428 7.70 -8.04 0.49
N LEU A 429 8.16 -8.62 1.58
CA LEU A 429 9.25 -9.59 1.64
C LEU A 429 8.70 -10.88 2.26
N TRP A 430 9.01 -12.05 1.72
CA TRP A 430 8.54 -13.33 2.26
C TRP A 430 9.52 -14.46 1.95
N GLU A 431 9.42 -15.55 2.70
CA GLU A 431 10.08 -16.80 2.35
C GLU A 431 9.15 -17.64 1.46
N LYS A 432 9.68 -18.16 0.36
CA LYS A 432 9.03 -19.18 -0.47
C LYS A 432 9.37 -20.57 0.06
N TRP A 433 8.34 -21.40 0.25
CA TRP A 433 8.46 -22.75 0.80
C TRP A 433 7.77 -23.79 -0.10
N THR A 434 8.30 -25.02 -0.10
CA THR A 434 7.49 -26.22 -0.42
C THR A 434 6.47 -26.44 0.70
N SER A 435 5.72 -27.54 0.66
CA SER A 435 4.87 -27.91 1.81
C SER A 435 5.68 -28.16 3.10
N SER A 436 6.97 -28.48 3.00
CA SER A 436 7.81 -28.92 4.13
C SER A 436 9.12 -28.15 4.33
N SER A 437 9.60 -27.40 3.34
CA SER A 437 11.00 -26.96 3.28
C SER A 437 11.14 -25.55 2.71
N TYR A 438 12.05 -24.77 3.28
CA TYR A 438 12.44 -23.46 2.77
C TYR A 438 13.10 -23.59 1.40
N ILE A 439 12.77 -22.68 0.47
CA ILE A 439 13.38 -22.64 -0.86
C ILE A 439 14.29 -21.42 -0.97
N THR A 440 13.73 -20.23 -0.80
CA THR A 440 14.41 -18.94 -1.04
C THR A 440 13.60 -17.80 -0.43
N THR A 441 14.18 -16.61 -0.38
CA THR A 441 13.50 -15.39 0.05
C THR A 441 13.27 -14.48 -1.15
N GLN A 442 12.08 -13.92 -1.23
CA GLN A 442 11.62 -13.13 -2.36
C GLN A 442 10.99 -11.83 -1.87
N TYR A 443 11.02 -10.82 -2.72
CA TYR A 443 10.32 -9.58 -2.44
C TYR A 443 9.65 -9.01 -3.68
N MET A 444 8.74 -8.06 -3.47
CA MET A 444 8.17 -7.22 -4.52
C MET A 444 7.94 -5.82 -3.96
N MET A 445 7.68 -4.86 -4.83
CA MET A 445 7.23 -3.53 -4.44
C MET A 445 5.82 -3.26 -4.92
N PHE A 446 5.03 -2.57 -4.11
CA PHE A 446 3.65 -2.22 -4.43
C PHE A 446 3.25 -0.89 -3.78
N ASP A 447 2.16 -0.31 -4.27
CA ASP A 447 1.56 0.92 -3.74
C ASP A 447 0.43 0.63 -2.73
N ALA A 448 -0.20 1.64 -2.12
CA ALA A 448 -1.22 1.44 -1.08
C ALA A 448 -2.50 0.74 -1.59
N GLN A 449 -2.71 0.70 -2.91
CA GLN A 449 -3.84 0.01 -3.56
C GLN A 449 -3.43 -1.37 -4.08
N GLY A 450 -2.17 -1.76 -3.93
CA GLY A 450 -1.66 -3.07 -4.35
C GLY A 450 -1.26 -3.12 -5.82
N ASN A 451 -1.09 -1.97 -6.48
CA ASN A 451 -0.49 -1.95 -7.81
C ASN A 451 0.99 -2.31 -7.68
N ILE A 452 1.44 -3.27 -8.47
CA ILE A 452 2.83 -3.73 -8.46
C ILE A 452 3.73 -2.64 -9.07
N LEU A 453 4.67 -2.16 -8.26
CA LEU A 453 5.72 -1.21 -8.66
C LEU A 453 6.99 -1.94 -9.14
N LYS A 454 7.25 -3.12 -8.58
CA LYS A 454 8.31 -4.04 -8.99
C LYS A 454 7.84 -5.48 -8.77
N ASP A 455 7.93 -6.28 -9.83
CA ASP A 455 7.58 -7.70 -9.79
C ASP A 455 8.48 -8.49 -8.83
N ILE A 456 8.06 -9.73 -8.55
CA ILE A 456 8.77 -10.67 -7.68
C ILE A 456 10.24 -10.75 -8.07
N THR A 457 11.11 -10.49 -7.11
CA THR A 457 12.56 -10.63 -7.21
C THR A 457 13.03 -11.61 -6.16
N ASP A 458 13.79 -12.60 -6.61
CA ASP A 458 14.42 -13.60 -5.76
C ASP A 458 15.74 -13.05 -5.23
N ILE A 459 15.91 -13.01 -3.90
CA ILE A 459 17.13 -12.51 -3.26
C ILE A 459 18.02 -13.63 -2.73
N GLY A 460 17.67 -14.88 -3.02
CA GLY A 460 18.41 -16.05 -2.59
C GLY A 460 18.11 -16.49 -1.16
N LYS A 461 18.98 -17.35 -0.62
CA LYS A 461 18.78 -18.06 0.64
C LYS A 461 19.07 -17.20 1.89
N VAL A 462 18.29 -16.15 2.11
CA VAL A 462 18.42 -15.28 3.29
C VAL A 462 17.19 -15.37 4.18
N ARG A 463 17.31 -15.97 5.35
CA ARG A 463 16.17 -16.25 6.23
C ARG A 463 15.54 -14.99 6.84
N LEU A 464 14.25 -15.10 7.15
CA LEU A 464 13.48 -14.12 7.91
C LEU A 464 13.19 -14.69 9.31
N ASN A 465 13.35 -13.87 10.33
CA ASN A 465 12.83 -14.20 11.66
C ASN A 465 11.30 -14.24 11.59
N ARG A 466 10.69 -15.29 12.13
CA ARG A 466 9.24 -15.56 11.95
C ARG A 466 8.38 -14.41 12.45
N GLU A 467 8.62 -13.96 13.68
CA GLU A 467 7.78 -12.94 14.31
C GLU A 467 8.46 -11.58 14.48
N ASP A 468 9.72 -11.38 14.09
CA ASP A 468 10.36 -10.07 14.21
C ASP A 468 10.11 -9.22 12.95
N ASP A 469 10.02 -7.90 13.09
CA ASP A 469 9.73 -7.00 11.96
C ASP A 469 11.00 -6.70 11.13
N VAL A 470 10.79 -6.40 9.85
CA VAL A 470 11.79 -5.81 8.97
C VAL A 470 11.55 -4.30 8.98
N VAL A 471 12.62 -3.52 9.16
CA VAL A 471 12.50 -2.07 9.34
C VAL A 471 12.97 -1.32 8.10
N CYS A 472 12.47 -0.09 7.93
CA CYS A 472 13.02 0.82 6.92
C CYS A 472 14.21 1.58 7.54
N LEU A 473 15.39 1.45 6.94
CA LEU A 473 16.59 2.20 7.31
C LEU A 473 17.17 2.85 6.06
N ASN A 474 17.24 4.19 6.04
CA ASN A 474 17.77 4.96 4.90
C ASN A 474 17.14 4.55 3.55
N GLY A 475 15.83 4.30 3.53
CA GLY A 475 15.09 3.89 2.33
C GLY A 475 15.29 2.43 1.89
N LYS A 476 15.96 1.61 2.71
CA LYS A 476 16.18 0.18 2.47
C LYS A 476 15.39 -0.66 3.46
N ALA A 477 14.98 -1.87 3.05
CA ALA A 477 14.48 -2.86 4.00
C ALA A 477 15.67 -3.51 4.71
N THR A 478 15.69 -3.43 6.04
CA THR A 478 16.81 -3.92 6.85
C THR A 478 16.31 -4.81 7.99
N TRP A 479 16.97 -5.94 8.19
CA TRP A 479 16.72 -6.85 9.30
C TRP A 479 18.00 -7.54 9.75
N VAL A 480 17.96 -8.12 10.94
CA VAL A 480 19.10 -8.80 11.53
C VAL A 480 18.75 -10.24 11.87
N ILE A 481 19.62 -11.17 11.47
CA ILE A 481 19.52 -12.60 11.81
C ILE A 481 20.79 -13.04 12.55
N GLY A 482 20.68 -14.03 13.44
CA GLY A 482 21.83 -14.61 14.12
C GLY A 482 22.48 -15.73 13.32
N ASP A 483 23.78 -15.90 13.50
CA ASP A 483 24.54 -17.10 13.17
C ASP A 483 25.09 -17.67 14.48
N LYS A 484 24.41 -18.73 14.96
CA LYS A 484 24.67 -19.31 16.28
C LYS A 484 26.06 -19.93 16.37
N ASN A 485 26.50 -20.59 15.30
CA ASN A 485 27.76 -21.32 15.27
C ASN A 485 28.96 -20.37 15.18
N LYS A 486 28.82 -19.31 14.39
CA LYS A 486 29.88 -18.31 14.21
C LYS A 486 29.80 -17.15 15.22
N LYS A 487 28.80 -17.15 16.11
CA LYS A 487 28.52 -16.08 17.10
C LYS A 487 28.48 -14.70 16.47
N GLN A 488 27.67 -14.58 15.43
CA GLN A 488 27.57 -13.35 14.64
C GLN A 488 26.12 -12.89 14.52
N LEU A 489 25.96 -11.57 14.38
CA LEU A 489 24.76 -10.99 13.80
C LEU A 489 25.03 -10.67 12.33
N LYS A 490 24.11 -11.07 11.46
CA LYS A 490 24.11 -10.72 10.04
C LYS A 490 23.05 -9.65 9.80
N ILE A 491 23.51 -8.46 9.43
CA ILE A 491 22.65 -7.34 9.04
C ILE A 491 22.41 -7.47 7.55
N VAL A 492 21.17 -7.70 7.17
CA VAL A 492 20.75 -7.77 5.79
C VAL A 492 20.12 -6.44 5.40
N SER A 493 20.63 -5.83 4.34
CA SER A 493 20.07 -4.61 3.76
C SER A 493 19.67 -4.85 2.32
N LEU A 494 18.36 -4.80 2.06
CA LEU A 494 17.78 -4.89 0.72
C LEU A 494 17.57 -3.49 0.16
N ASN A 495 18.32 -3.16 -0.89
CA ASN A 495 18.15 -1.94 -1.66
C ASN A 495 17.36 -2.25 -2.94
N PRO A 496 16.05 -2.00 -2.98
CA PRO A 496 15.27 -2.33 -4.16
C PRO A 496 15.63 -1.40 -5.33
N THR A 497 16.47 -1.87 -6.25
CA THR A 497 16.70 -1.18 -7.51
C THR A 497 15.52 -1.41 -8.42
N ILE A 498 14.71 -0.38 -8.68
CA ILE A 498 13.73 -0.45 -9.77
C ILE A 498 14.56 -0.43 -11.06
N SER A 499 14.82 -1.61 -11.65
CA SER A 499 15.43 -1.72 -12.97
C SER A 499 14.56 -0.92 -13.94
N MET A 500 15.04 0.25 -14.37
CA MET A 500 14.31 1.20 -15.23
C MET A 500 13.99 0.66 -16.64
N ASN A 501 14.38 -0.57 -16.93
CA ASN A 501 14.19 -1.23 -18.22
C ASN A 501 13.07 -2.26 -18.16
N SER A 502 11.83 -1.76 -18.13
CA SER A 502 10.59 -2.35 -18.64
C SER A 502 9.43 -2.13 -17.66
N TYR A 503 8.98 -0.88 -17.56
CA TYR A 503 7.57 -0.67 -17.31
C TYR A 503 6.80 -1.26 -18.50
N LYS A 504 6.29 -2.48 -18.35
CA LYS A 504 5.14 -2.91 -19.14
C LYS A 504 3.95 -2.28 -18.44
N PRO A 505 3.25 -1.31 -19.04
CA PRO A 505 1.92 -0.99 -18.55
C PRO A 505 1.18 -2.32 -18.55
N THR A 506 0.82 -2.82 -17.37
CA THR A 506 -0.20 -3.85 -17.27
C THR A 506 -1.36 -3.34 -18.10
N ASP A 507 -1.82 -4.15 -19.04
CA ASP A 507 -3.02 -3.85 -19.81
C ASP A 507 -4.11 -3.49 -18.79
N ILE A 508 -4.42 -2.20 -18.70
CA ILE A 508 -5.59 -1.73 -17.97
C ILE A 508 -6.72 -2.55 -18.56
N LYS A 509 -7.33 -3.41 -17.73
CA LYS A 509 -8.44 -4.28 -18.16
C LYS A 509 -9.38 -3.44 -19.02
N ALA A 510 -9.52 -3.82 -20.29
CA ALA A 510 -10.36 -3.14 -21.28
C ALA A 510 -11.78 -2.81 -20.74
N SER A 511 -12.23 -3.58 -19.75
CA SER A 511 -13.54 -3.50 -19.10
C SER A 511 -13.96 -2.15 -18.53
N ARG A 512 -13.05 -1.21 -18.18
CA ARG A 512 -13.48 0.09 -17.60
C ARG A 512 -14.01 1.08 -18.64
N TYR A 513 -13.57 0.96 -19.90
CA TYR A 513 -13.88 1.91 -20.97
C TYR A 513 -14.68 1.31 -22.13
N ASP A 514 -15.11 0.06 -22.02
CA ASP A 514 -16.00 -0.58 -23.00
C ASP A 514 -17.30 0.22 -23.22
N LYS A 515 -17.77 0.96 -22.20
CA LYS A 515 -18.91 1.88 -22.33
C LYS A 515 -18.68 3.09 -23.27
N TYR A 516 -17.43 3.32 -23.68
CA TYR A 516 -17.01 4.35 -24.63
C TYR A 516 -16.57 3.77 -25.97
N ALA A 517 -16.92 2.51 -26.25
CA ALA A 517 -16.67 1.89 -27.55
C ALA A 517 -17.31 2.70 -28.69
N PRO A 518 -16.75 2.60 -29.92
CA PRO A 518 -17.35 3.22 -31.10
C PRO A 518 -18.85 2.90 -31.21
N ASN A 519 -19.64 3.88 -31.59
CA ASN A 519 -21.08 3.76 -31.76
C ASN A 519 -21.56 4.63 -32.94
N ASP A 520 -22.87 4.70 -33.18
CA ASP A 520 -23.46 5.43 -34.31
C ASP A 520 -23.16 6.95 -34.32
N TYR A 521 -22.70 7.49 -33.19
CA TYR A 521 -22.43 8.91 -33.00
C TYR A 521 -20.94 9.27 -33.07
N ILE A 522 -20.06 8.35 -32.64
CA ILE A 522 -18.60 8.56 -32.55
C ILE A 522 -17.86 7.40 -33.21
N HIS A 523 -17.04 7.71 -34.21
CA HIS A 523 -16.19 6.75 -34.89
C HIS A 523 -14.71 7.13 -34.80
N TYR A 524 -13.84 6.12 -34.60
CA TYR A 524 -12.40 6.28 -34.58
C TYR A 524 -11.80 5.69 -35.85
N VAL A 525 -11.24 6.55 -36.72
CA VAL A 525 -10.76 6.17 -38.05
C VAL A 525 -9.32 6.61 -38.28
N ASN A 526 -8.68 6.12 -39.35
CA ASN A 526 -7.36 6.58 -39.79
C ASN A 526 -6.27 6.60 -38.68
N PRO A 527 -6.00 5.49 -37.97
CA PRO A 527 -5.02 5.48 -36.89
C PRO A 527 -3.60 5.76 -37.40
N VAL A 528 -2.85 6.55 -36.65
CA VAL A 528 -1.43 6.84 -36.87
C VAL A 528 -0.64 6.62 -35.60
N VAL A 529 0.64 6.30 -35.73
CA VAL A 529 1.53 6.09 -34.60
C VAL A 529 2.54 7.23 -34.50
N TYR A 530 2.73 7.76 -33.30
CA TYR A 530 3.80 8.69 -32.96
C TYR A 530 4.73 8.07 -31.93
N GLU A 531 6.03 8.29 -32.08
CA GLU A 531 7.02 8.12 -31.03
C GLU A 531 7.24 9.49 -30.37
N ILE A 532 7.08 9.55 -29.05
CA ILE A 532 7.11 10.78 -28.26
C ILE A 532 8.26 10.73 -27.27
N THR A 533 8.99 11.84 -27.15
CA THR A 533 9.97 12.09 -26.10
C THR A 533 9.56 13.35 -25.33
N HIS A 534 9.34 13.24 -24.01
CA HIS A 534 9.04 14.33 -23.10
C HIS A 534 10.21 14.49 -22.11
N THR A 535 10.85 15.66 -22.07
CA THR A 535 12.03 15.93 -21.24
C THR A 535 11.78 17.11 -20.30
N ALA A 536 12.13 16.96 -19.01
CA ALA A 536 12.29 18.03 -18.05
C ALA A 536 13.78 18.20 -17.70
N MET A 537 14.34 19.38 -17.93
CA MET A 537 15.72 19.71 -17.59
C MET A 537 15.73 20.69 -16.42
N VAL A 538 16.41 20.33 -15.33
CA VAL A 538 16.54 21.17 -14.13
C VAL A 538 17.99 21.60 -13.99
N THR A 539 18.25 22.89 -14.15
CA THR A 539 19.60 23.46 -14.05
C THR A 539 19.74 24.29 -12.78
N ASN A 540 20.71 23.92 -11.94
CA ASN A 540 21.14 24.72 -10.80
C ASN A 540 22.34 25.57 -11.23
N TYR A 541 22.13 26.86 -11.49
CA TYR A 541 23.24 27.75 -11.82
C TYR A 541 24.09 28.11 -10.58
N ASP A 542 23.45 28.50 -9.48
CA ASP A 542 24.13 29.10 -8.33
C ASP A 542 23.35 29.01 -6.98
N VAL A 543 22.38 28.10 -6.85
CA VAL A 543 21.61 27.87 -5.61
C VAL A 543 22.42 26.99 -4.67
N THR A 544 22.81 27.53 -3.52
CA THR A 544 23.79 26.90 -2.60
C THR A 544 23.15 26.22 -1.40
N ALA A 545 21.91 26.59 -1.05
CA ALA A 545 21.19 26.05 0.09
C ALA A 545 19.84 25.47 -0.34
N LEU A 546 19.85 24.61 -1.36
CA LEU A 546 18.68 23.90 -1.87
C LEU A 546 18.24 22.83 -0.85
N THR A 547 16.95 22.82 -0.48
CA THR A 547 16.41 21.90 0.53
C THR A 547 15.50 20.84 -0.08
N SER A 548 14.85 21.14 -1.19
CA SER A 548 13.99 20.20 -1.92
C SER A 548 13.86 20.57 -3.40
N LEU A 549 13.60 19.56 -4.23
CA LEU A 549 13.25 19.74 -5.63
C LEU A 549 12.15 18.75 -6.02
N GLU A 550 11.04 19.28 -6.54
CA GLU A 550 9.95 18.51 -7.10
C GLU A 550 9.83 18.75 -8.60
N VAL A 551 9.67 17.68 -9.39
CA VAL A 551 9.43 17.74 -10.84
C VAL A 551 8.34 16.76 -11.24
N ASN A 552 7.33 17.22 -11.97
CA ASN A 552 6.19 16.44 -12.43
C ASN A 552 6.07 16.51 -13.95
N VAL A 553 6.00 15.36 -14.61
CA VAL A 553 5.85 15.24 -16.07
C VAL A 553 4.66 14.34 -16.41
N PRO A 554 3.59 14.83 -17.05
CA PRO A 554 2.43 14.06 -17.45
C PRO A 554 2.75 12.90 -18.39
N LEU A 555 2.01 11.81 -18.24
CA LEU A 555 2.06 10.62 -19.07
C LEU A 555 0.65 10.33 -19.61
N PRO A 556 0.47 10.11 -20.92
CA PRO A 556 -0.85 9.87 -21.48
C PRO A 556 -1.45 8.53 -21.06
N GLN A 557 -2.78 8.46 -21.13
CA GLN A 557 -3.58 7.26 -20.87
C GLN A 557 -4.19 6.71 -22.16
N THR A 558 -4.50 5.42 -22.15
CA THR A 558 -5.26 4.78 -23.22
C THR A 558 -6.76 5.16 -23.10
N TRP A 559 -7.33 5.64 -24.20
CA TRP A 559 -8.74 5.95 -24.43
C TRP A 559 -9.19 5.34 -25.76
N PRO A 560 -10.49 5.32 -26.10
CA PRO A 560 -10.95 4.74 -27.36
C PRO A 560 -10.27 5.30 -28.62
N GLU A 561 -9.91 6.59 -28.65
CA GLU A 561 -9.18 7.21 -29.77
C GLU A 561 -7.66 7.14 -29.68
N ILE A 562 -7.09 6.73 -28.53
CA ILE A 562 -5.65 6.78 -28.28
C ILE A 562 -5.16 5.57 -27.47
N SER A 563 -4.16 4.85 -27.95
CA SER A 563 -3.47 3.79 -27.20
C SER A 563 -2.04 4.20 -26.89
N VAL A 564 -1.62 4.06 -25.64
CA VAL A 564 -0.27 4.42 -25.16
C VAL A 564 0.50 3.14 -24.83
N TYR A 565 1.71 2.99 -25.38
CA TYR A 565 2.55 1.79 -25.19
C TYR A 565 4.04 2.13 -25.30
N ASP A 566 4.92 1.15 -25.06
CA ASP A 566 6.38 1.32 -25.08
C ASP A 566 6.90 2.47 -24.20
N VAL A 567 6.29 2.69 -23.03
CA VAL A 567 6.71 3.75 -22.11
C VAL A 567 8.04 3.39 -21.45
N LYS A 568 9.02 4.28 -21.58
CA LYS A 568 10.35 4.24 -20.97
C LYS A 568 10.58 5.54 -20.22
N ILE A 569 11.03 5.45 -18.99
CA ILE A 569 11.35 6.61 -18.16
C ILE A 569 12.85 6.52 -17.87
N GLU A 570 13.59 7.52 -18.32
CA GLU A 570 15.02 7.71 -18.09
C GLU A 570 15.16 8.83 -17.06
N CYS A 571 15.65 8.51 -15.86
CA CYS A 571 15.73 9.49 -14.79
C CYS A 571 16.80 9.18 -13.75
N ASP A 572 17.63 10.14 -13.41
CA ASP A 572 18.56 10.04 -12.28
C ASP A 572 17.87 10.53 -11.00
N GLY A 573 17.41 9.61 -10.15
CA GLY A 573 16.84 9.91 -8.83
C GLY A 573 15.33 10.20 -8.77
N PHE A 574 14.59 10.04 -9.86
CA PHE A 574 13.16 10.38 -9.89
C PHE A 574 12.29 9.23 -9.37
N GLN A 575 11.29 9.53 -8.52
CA GLN A 575 10.34 8.56 -8.00
C GLN A 575 9.01 8.62 -8.76
N LEU A 576 8.63 7.57 -9.49
CA LEU A 576 7.28 7.45 -10.05
C LEU A 576 6.24 7.42 -8.91
N LEU A 577 5.65 8.56 -8.58
CA LEU A 577 4.43 8.62 -7.77
C LEU A 577 3.26 8.40 -8.72
N GLN A 578 2.84 7.16 -8.88
CA GLN A 578 1.59 6.82 -9.53
C GLN A 578 0.46 7.34 -8.63
N ASN A 579 -0.37 8.26 -9.13
CA ASN A 579 -1.60 8.63 -8.44
C ASN A 579 -2.81 8.15 -9.26
N ILE A 580 -3.51 7.19 -8.65
CA ILE A 580 -4.93 6.83 -8.65
C ILE A 580 -5.67 6.78 -10.01
N ASP A 581 -6.43 5.69 -10.16
CA ASP A 581 -7.55 5.55 -11.09
C ASP A 581 -8.36 6.84 -11.31
N GLY A 582 -8.11 7.48 -12.46
CA GLY A 582 -8.75 8.72 -12.93
C GLY A 582 -8.18 9.10 -14.30
N PRO A 583 -8.69 10.13 -14.98
CA PRO A 583 -8.35 10.49 -16.38
C PRO A 583 -6.95 11.11 -16.65
N GLY A 584 -6.02 11.11 -15.68
CA GLY A 584 -4.67 11.69 -15.84
C GLY A 584 -3.58 10.84 -15.16
N ARG A 585 -2.39 10.73 -15.77
CA ARG A 585 -1.19 10.14 -15.14
C ARG A 585 -0.06 11.15 -15.16
N ILE A 586 0.78 11.10 -14.12
CA ILE A 586 1.99 11.93 -14.00
C ILE A 586 3.15 11.03 -13.57
N VAL A 587 4.34 11.31 -14.10
CA VAL A 587 5.64 10.89 -13.57
C VAL A 587 6.13 12.01 -12.65
N ARG A 588 5.99 11.80 -11.34
CA ARG A 588 6.51 12.72 -10.33
C ARG A 588 7.98 12.43 -10.04
N SER A 589 8.61 13.33 -9.32
CA SER A 589 9.91 13.17 -8.72
C SER A 589 10.10 14.14 -7.61
N TYR A 590 10.75 13.67 -6.56
CA TYR A 590 11.10 14.46 -5.42
C TYR A 590 12.50 14.10 -4.98
N LEU A 591 13.40 15.07 -5.01
CA LEU A 591 14.80 14.92 -4.63
C LEU A 591 15.03 15.62 -3.29
N LEU A 592 15.78 14.96 -2.41
CA LEU A 592 16.20 15.46 -1.11
C LEU A 592 17.68 15.14 -0.85
N GLY A 593 18.30 15.90 0.05
CA GLY A 593 19.68 15.65 0.50
C GLY A 593 20.67 15.56 -0.66
N ASP A 594 21.48 14.50 -0.68
CA ASP A 594 22.55 14.30 -1.69
C ASP A 594 22.05 14.08 -3.13
N GLN A 595 20.73 13.94 -3.33
CA GLN A 595 20.13 13.78 -4.66
C GLN A 595 19.90 15.11 -5.37
N LEU A 596 19.95 16.22 -4.64
CA LEU A 596 19.71 17.57 -5.16
C LEU A 596 20.83 18.02 -6.12
N PRO A 597 20.50 18.76 -7.20
CA PRO A 597 21.52 19.30 -8.11
C PRO A 597 22.41 20.30 -7.38
N LYS A 598 23.73 20.09 -7.43
CA LYS A 598 24.72 21.04 -6.90
C LYS A 598 24.84 22.28 -7.80
N PRO A 599 25.39 23.41 -7.31
CA PRO A 599 25.71 24.55 -8.16
C PRO A 599 26.53 24.14 -9.39
N GLY A 600 26.07 24.51 -10.58
CA GLY A 600 26.63 24.13 -11.89
C GLY A 600 26.10 22.81 -12.48
N GLU A 601 25.26 22.06 -11.77
CA GLU A 601 24.73 20.77 -12.21
C GLU A 601 23.39 20.91 -12.96
N THR A 602 23.15 20.01 -13.91
CA THR A 602 21.83 19.83 -14.55
C THR A 602 21.35 18.40 -14.38
N LYS A 603 20.12 18.22 -13.88
CA LYS A 603 19.41 16.94 -13.82
C LYS A 603 18.41 16.85 -14.97
N VAL A 604 18.20 15.65 -15.50
CA VAL A 604 17.28 15.41 -16.63
C VAL A 604 16.31 14.28 -16.28
N LEU A 605 15.01 14.52 -16.48
CA LEU A 605 13.95 13.52 -16.54
C LEU A 605 13.48 13.40 -17.97
N LYS A 606 13.49 12.20 -18.54
CA LYS A 606 13.09 11.96 -19.93
C LYS A 606 12.15 10.76 -20.02
N LEU A 607 10.98 10.97 -20.61
CA LEU A 607 9.99 9.94 -20.89
C LEU A 607 9.99 9.69 -22.41
N ASN A 608 10.09 8.45 -22.84
CA ASN A 608 9.87 8.05 -24.21
C ASN A 608 8.67 7.10 -24.27
N TYR A 609 7.72 7.31 -25.17
CA TYR A 609 6.57 6.42 -25.32
C TYR A 609 6.00 6.48 -26.73
N LYS A 610 5.20 5.49 -27.10
CA LYS A 610 4.46 5.49 -28.37
C LYS A 610 2.98 5.74 -28.12
N ILE A 611 2.39 6.51 -29.02
CA ILE A 611 0.96 6.77 -29.09
C ILE A 611 0.45 6.25 -30.43
N LYS A 612 -0.59 5.40 -30.42
CA LYS A 612 -1.45 5.17 -31.59
C LYS A 612 -2.71 6.00 -31.41
N THR A 613 -2.94 7.00 -32.26
CA THR A 613 -4.11 7.87 -32.18
C THR A 613 -4.93 7.80 -33.47
N SER A 614 -6.25 7.88 -33.34
CA SER A 614 -7.22 7.86 -34.43
C SER A 614 -7.89 9.23 -34.59
N GLU A 615 -8.37 9.52 -35.79
CA GLU A 615 -9.28 10.63 -36.05
C GLU A 615 -10.63 10.32 -35.40
N VAL A 616 -11.20 11.29 -34.69
CA VAL A 616 -12.52 11.19 -34.07
C VAL A 616 -13.54 11.84 -35.01
N LYS A 617 -14.41 11.03 -35.60
CA LYS A 617 -15.53 11.47 -36.43
C LYS A 617 -16.80 11.56 -35.60
N ILE A 618 -17.50 12.70 -35.68
CA ILE A 618 -18.71 12.96 -34.88
C ILE A 618 -19.92 13.17 -35.79
N ASN A 619 -20.99 12.41 -35.56
CA ASN A 619 -22.24 12.58 -36.30
C ASN A 619 -23.15 13.63 -35.64
N ASN A 620 -22.82 14.91 -35.83
CA ASN A 620 -23.58 16.04 -35.27
C ASN A 620 -25.08 16.01 -35.65
N SER A 621 -25.41 15.57 -36.86
CA SER A 621 -26.82 15.47 -37.31
C SER A 621 -27.64 14.47 -36.51
N LEU A 622 -27.03 13.39 -36.03
CA LEU A 622 -27.69 12.43 -35.13
C LEU A 622 -27.75 12.96 -33.70
N LEU A 623 -26.67 13.59 -33.22
CA LEU A 623 -26.62 14.19 -31.87
C LEU A 623 -27.67 15.28 -31.67
N GLU A 624 -27.96 16.08 -32.69
CA GLU A 624 -29.00 17.12 -32.65
C GLU A 624 -30.42 16.56 -32.51
N LYS A 625 -30.67 15.37 -33.07
CA LYS A 625 -31.98 14.72 -33.12
C LYS A 625 -32.22 13.75 -31.96
N LYS A 626 -31.16 13.34 -31.24
CA LYS A 626 -31.27 12.42 -30.12
C LYS A 626 -32.03 13.07 -28.95
N ASN A 627 -32.96 12.30 -28.39
CA ASN A 627 -33.52 12.56 -27.07
C ASN A 627 -32.62 11.89 -26.03
N TYR A 628 -32.06 12.67 -25.10
CA TYR A 628 -31.12 12.17 -24.11
C TYR A 628 -31.87 11.81 -22.81
N PRO A 629 -31.63 10.62 -22.22
CA PRO A 629 -32.15 10.33 -20.89
C PRO A 629 -31.47 11.24 -19.85
N PRO A 630 -32.04 11.35 -18.63
CA PRO A 630 -31.35 11.97 -17.50
C PRO A 630 -29.99 11.30 -17.24
N TYR A 631 -29.04 12.08 -16.73
CA TYR A 631 -27.77 11.53 -16.27
C TYR A 631 -27.99 10.59 -15.08
N VAL A 632 -27.27 9.47 -15.08
CA VAL A 632 -27.09 8.65 -13.88
C VAL A 632 -26.14 9.39 -12.95
N ILE A 633 -26.54 9.60 -11.70
CA ILE A 633 -25.73 10.30 -10.69
C ILE A 633 -24.83 9.28 -10.00
N ASP A 634 -23.67 9.02 -10.60
CA ASP A 634 -22.60 8.17 -10.07
C ASP A 634 -21.34 9.00 -9.74
N ASP A 635 -20.29 8.36 -9.25
CA ASP A 635 -19.04 9.04 -8.87
C ASP A 635 -18.39 9.78 -10.06
N GLU A 636 -18.53 9.27 -11.28
CA GLU A 636 -17.99 9.91 -12.48
C GLU A 636 -18.78 11.17 -12.84
N TYR A 637 -20.11 11.12 -12.78
CA TYR A 637 -20.98 12.27 -12.94
C TYR A 637 -20.65 13.35 -11.88
N LEU A 638 -20.57 12.98 -10.60
CA LEU A 638 -20.25 13.90 -9.52
C LEU A 638 -18.86 14.53 -9.71
N TYR A 639 -17.86 13.73 -10.07
CA TYR A 639 -16.49 14.21 -10.30
C TYR A 639 -16.38 15.20 -11.47
N TYR A 640 -17.10 14.97 -12.57
CA TYR A 640 -17.05 15.85 -13.74
C TYR A 640 -18.09 16.95 -13.74
N THR A 641 -18.92 17.07 -12.70
CA THR A 641 -19.82 18.21 -12.44
C THR A 641 -19.43 19.03 -11.22
N GLN A 642 -18.42 18.61 -10.45
CA GLN A 642 -17.98 19.34 -9.26
C GLN A 642 -17.48 20.77 -9.57
N PRO A 643 -17.74 21.73 -8.67
CA PRO A 643 -17.47 23.14 -8.93
C PRO A 643 -15.99 23.50 -8.91
N LYS A 644 -15.22 22.94 -7.98
CA LYS A 644 -13.78 23.22 -7.82
C LYS A 644 -12.94 22.14 -8.50
N PRO A 645 -11.77 22.48 -9.10
CA PRO A 645 -11.07 23.76 -9.01
C PRO A 645 -11.42 24.78 -10.12
N ILE A 646 -12.33 24.46 -11.05
CA ILE A 646 -12.68 25.32 -12.21
C ILE A 646 -13.70 26.44 -11.84
N ASN A 647 -13.99 26.65 -10.55
CA ASN A 647 -14.94 27.66 -10.06
C ASN A 647 -16.30 27.69 -10.79
N ALA A 648 -16.88 26.51 -11.09
CA ALA A 648 -18.21 26.46 -11.73
C ALA A 648 -19.35 26.96 -10.82
N ASP A 649 -19.08 27.15 -9.53
CA ASP A 649 -19.97 27.72 -8.51
C ASP A 649 -20.00 29.27 -8.52
N HIS A 650 -19.19 29.93 -9.35
CA HIS A 650 -19.20 31.39 -9.42
C HIS A 650 -20.59 31.92 -9.82
N PRO A 651 -21.20 32.90 -9.10
CA PRO A 651 -22.58 33.33 -9.32
C PRO A 651 -22.90 33.74 -10.76
N PHE A 652 -21.97 34.42 -11.43
CA PHE A 652 -22.09 34.77 -12.85
C PHE A 652 -22.15 33.54 -13.77
N ILE A 653 -21.32 32.53 -13.53
CA ILE A 653 -21.27 31.28 -14.31
C ILE A 653 -22.57 30.49 -14.10
N VAL A 654 -23.03 30.37 -12.85
CA VAL A 654 -24.30 29.70 -12.51
C VAL A 654 -25.48 30.38 -13.20
N LYS A 655 -25.62 31.71 -13.06
CA LYS A 655 -26.70 32.48 -13.69
C LYS A 655 -26.70 32.33 -15.22
N LYS A 656 -25.51 32.34 -15.84
CA LYS A 656 -25.39 32.16 -17.28
C LYS A 656 -25.72 30.74 -17.72
N ALA A 657 -25.24 29.73 -17.00
CA ALA A 657 -25.54 28.33 -17.29
C ALA A 657 -27.05 28.04 -17.19
N GLU A 658 -27.76 28.59 -16.19
CA GLU A 658 -29.22 28.49 -16.07
C GLU A 658 -29.97 29.11 -17.26
N GLU A 659 -29.51 30.27 -17.73
CA GLU A 659 -30.07 30.91 -18.94
C GLU A 659 -29.92 30.02 -20.17
N LEU A 660 -28.71 29.52 -20.42
CA LEU A 660 -28.40 28.69 -21.58
C LEU A 660 -29.11 27.33 -21.52
N LYS A 661 -29.26 26.75 -20.32
CA LYS A 661 -29.98 25.49 -20.08
C LYS A 661 -31.48 25.60 -20.34
N ARG A 662 -32.09 26.75 -20.00
CA ARG A 662 -33.49 27.03 -20.38
C ARG A 662 -33.64 27.17 -21.89
N LYS A 663 -32.73 27.90 -22.55
CA LYS A 663 -32.73 28.07 -24.02
C LYS A 663 -32.52 26.76 -24.78
N SER A 664 -31.78 25.81 -24.22
CA SER A 664 -31.57 24.49 -24.83
C SER A 664 -32.75 23.53 -24.66
N GLY A 665 -33.76 23.89 -23.86
CA GLY A 665 -34.84 22.98 -23.47
C GLY A 665 -34.35 21.78 -22.66
N ASN A 666 -33.30 21.97 -21.84
CA ASN A 666 -32.59 20.92 -21.09
C ASN A 666 -31.91 19.84 -21.97
N ASN A 667 -31.81 20.02 -23.28
CA ASN A 667 -31.05 19.08 -24.12
C ASN A 667 -29.53 19.33 -23.91
N PRO A 668 -28.75 18.33 -23.45
CA PRO A 668 -27.36 18.52 -23.07
C PRO A 668 -26.43 18.86 -24.25
N TYR A 669 -26.69 18.31 -25.45
CA TYR A 669 -25.92 18.64 -26.66
C TYR A 669 -26.19 20.07 -27.14
N LYS A 670 -27.47 20.48 -27.21
CA LYS A 670 -27.85 21.86 -27.54
C LYS A 670 -27.32 22.86 -26.51
N PHE A 671 -27.34 22.47 -25.23
CA PHE A 671 -26.76 23.26 -24.14
C PHE A 671 -25.26 23.47 -24.36
N ALA A 672 -24.50 22.41 -24.64
CA ALA A 672 -23.07 22.50 -24.94
C ALA A 672 -22.79 23.42 -26.15
N ARG A 673 -23.58 23.33 -27.24
CA ARG A 673 -23.44 24.23 -28.40
C ARG A 673 -23.70 25.70 -28.06
N LEU A 674 -24.74 25.98 -27.27
CA LEU A 674 -25.04 27.35 -26.80
C LEU A 674 -23.95 27.89 -25.86
N THR A 675 -23.43 27.04 -24.97
CA THR A 675 -22.31 27.35 -24.08
C THR A 675 -21.05 27.71 -24.85
N TRP A 676 -20.69 26.91 -25.86
CA TRP A 676 -19.56 27.18 -26.74
C TRP A 676 -19.72 28.51 -27.48
N GLY A 677 -20.85 28.72 -28.15
CA GLY A 677 -21.09 29.94 -28.92
C GLY A 677 -21.11 31.20 -28.07
N TRP A 678 -21.69 31.13 -26.87
CA TRP A 678 -21.65 32.24 -25.91
C TRP A 678 -20.23 32.51 -25.40
N GLY A 679 -19.45 31.45 -25.08
CA GLY A 679 -18.08 31.59 -24.60
C GLY A 679 -17.14 32.28 -25.61
N ILE A 680 -17.24 31.91 -26.89
CA ILE A 680 -16.49 32.56 -27.99
C ILE A 680 -16.82 34.05 -28.07
N ALA A 681 -18.12 34.40 -28.09
CA ALA A 681 -18.56 35.79 -28.16
C ALA A 681 -18.14 36.62 -26.93
N PHE A 682 -18.20 36.01 -25.73
CA PHE A 682 -17.82 36.66 -24.49
C PHE A 682 -16.33 36.99 -24.41
N LEU A 683 -15.47 36.07 -24.86
CA LEU A 683 -14.02 36.25 -24.87
C LEU A 683 -13.53 37.16 -26.01
N ALA A 684 -14.31 37.28 -27.09
CA ALA A 684 -14.04 38.22 -28.18
C ALA A 684 -14.30 39.69 -27.77
N ASP A 685 -15.24 39.97 -26.85
CA ASP A 685 -15.49 41.31 -26.33
C ASP A 685 -14.28 41.81 -25.50
N GLU A 686 -13.97 43.11 -25.52
CA GLU A 686 -12.87 43.73 -24.76
C GLU A 686 -13.30 44.29 -23.40
N LYS A 687 -14.60 44.50 -23.14
CA LYS A 687 -15.09 45.11 -21.87
C LYS A 687 -15.58 44.08 -20.86
N PRO A 688 -15.09 44.04 -19.61
CA PRO A 688 -15.62 43.11 -18.60
C PRO A 688 -17.11 43.42 -18.31
N PRO A 689 -17.93 42.41 -17.95
CA PRO A 689 -19.33 42.64 -17.64
C PRO A 689 -19.48 43.55 -16.42
N SER A 690 -20.46 44.47 -16.46
CA SER A 690 -20.70 45.51 -15.42
C SER A 690 -20.97 44.97 -14.02
N ASP A 691 -21.43 43.73 -13.93
CA ASP A 691 -21.93 43.11 -12.70
C ASP A 691 -20.89 42.17 -12.06
N TYR A 692 -19.65 42.18 -12.54
CA TYR A 692 -18.56 41.37 -12.01
C TYR A 692 -17.81 42.09 -10.89
N ILE A 693 -17.63 41.40 -9.76
CA ILE A 693 -16.84 41.88 -8.62
C ILE A 693 -15.61 40.98 -8.51
N PRO A 694 -14.39 41.49 -8.75
CA PRO A 694 -13.17 40.69 -8.64
C PRO A 694 -12.84 40.36 -7.19
N ASP A 695 -12.38 39.13 -6.95
CA ASP A 695 -11.59 38.80 -5.76
C ASP A 695 -10.12 39.18 -6.01
N PRO A 696 -9.56 40.20 -5.32
CA PRO A 696 -8.20 40.65 -5.54
C PRO A 696 -7.12 39.62 -5.13
N ALA A 697 -7.49 38.63 -4.31
CA ALA A 697 -6.59 37.59 -3.80
C ALA A 697 -6.66 36.28 -4.59
N SER A 698 -7.61 36.15 -5.54
CA SER A 698 -7.77 34.92 -6.31
C SER A 698 -6.68 34.77 -7.38
N THR A 699 -5.94 33.67 -7.29
CA THR A 699 -5.01 33.19 -8.34
C THR A 699 -5.70 32.22 -9.30
N ASN A 700 -7.01 32.00 -9.18
CA ASN A 700 -7.76 31.07 -10.02
C ASN A 700 -7.91 31.60 -11.45
N GLN A 701 -7.60 30.77 -12.45
CA GLN A 701 -7.71 31.15 -13.85
C GLN A 701 -9.12 31.57 -14.26
N THR A 702 -10.17 30.98 -13.69
CA THR A 702 -11.57 31.39 -13.94
C THR A 702 -11.82 32.83 -13.55
N ASP A 703 -11.20 33.30 -12.46
CA ASP A 703 -11.35 34.67 -12.00
C ASP A 703 -10.47 35.63 -12.83
N HIS A 704 -9.23 35.24 -13.17
CA HIS A 704 -8.39 35.97 -14.14
C HIS A 704 -9.03 36.10 -15.53
N LEU A 705 -9.81 35.09 -15.94
CA LEU A 705 -10.56 35.03 -17.20
C LEU A 705 -11.72 35.99 -17.24
N ILE A 706 -12.52 36.01 -16.17
CA ILE A 706 -13.65 36.94 -16.06
C ILE A 706 -13.12 38.39 -15.91
N MET A 707 -11.92 38.58 -15.35
CA MET A 707 -11.16 39.84 -15.36
C MET A 707 -10.58 40.23 -16.74
N LYS A 708 -10.76 39.41 -17.80
CA LYS A 708 -10.21 39.58 -19.15
C LYS A 708 -8.68 39.73 -19.23
N LYS A 709 -7.94 39.18 -18.25
CA LYS A 709 -6.47 39.31 -18.20
C LYS A 709 -5.73 38.29 -19.08
N TRP A 710 -6.34 37.15 -19.45
CA TRP A 710 -5.75 36.10 -20.29
C TRP A 710 -6.77 35.51 -21.29
N LYS A 711 -6.37 35.29 -22.56
CA LYS A 711 -7.25 34.83 -23.67
C LYS A 711 -6.63 33.68 -24.52
N ASP A 712 -5.95 32.72 -23.90
CA ASP A 712 -5.28 31.58 -24.57
C ASP A 712 -6.19 30.33 -24.76
N CYS A 713 -5.64 29.17 -25.13
CA CYS A 713 -6.42 27.94 -25.32
C CYS A 713 -6.97 27.37 -23.98
N GLY A 714 -6.23 27.54 -22.88
CA GLY A 714 -6.66 27.10 -21.55
C GLY A 714 -7.82 27.96 -21.02
N ALA A 715 -7.78 29.26 -21.31
CA ALA A 715 -8.81 30.23 -21.02
C ALA A 715 -10.19 29.80 -21.55
N HIS A 716 -10.26 29.51 -22.86
CA HIS A 716 -11.50 29.11 -23.53
C HIS A 716 -12.04 27.78 -23.01
N THR A 717 -11.13 26.81 -22.85
CA THR A 717 -11.43 25.47 -22.36
C THR A 717 -11.98 25.49 -20.93
N THR A 718 -11.41 26.31 -20.06
CA THR A 718 -11.82 26.45 -18.66
C THR A 718 -13.23 27.06 -18.57
N LEU A 719 -13.49 28.13 -19.32
CA LEU A 719 -14.81 28.78 -19.33
C LEU A 719 -15.91 27.83 -19.86
N PHE A 720 -15.66 27.14 -20.96
CA PHE A 720 -16.59 26.14 -21.50
C PHE A 720 -16.89 25.07 -20.46
N THR A 721 -15.85 24.54 -19.81
CA THR A 721 -15.99 23.50 -18.78
C THR A 721 -16.80 24.00 -17.58
N ALA A 722 -16.51 25.21 -17.08
CA ALA A 722 -17.22 25.82 -15.95
C ALA A 722 -18.72 25.93 -16.21
N LEU A 723 -19.11 26.46 -17.37
CA LEU A 723 -20.50 26.61 -17.78
C LEU A 723 -21.21 25.25 -17.93
N CYS A 724 -20.53 24.27 -18.52
CA CYS A 724 -21.07 22.92 -18.65
C CYS A 724 -21.35 22.29 -17.26
N ARG A 725 -20.37 22.36 -16.35
CA ARG A 725 -20.50 21.83 -14.99
C ARG A 725 -21.61 22.52 -14.19
N ALA A 726 -21.68 23.85 -14.24
CA ALA A 726 -22.75 24.62 -13.61
C ALA A 726 -24.14 24.28 -14.17
N GLY A 727 -24.23 23.90 -15.44
CA GLY A 727 -25.46 23.42 -16.07
C GLY A 727 -25.82 21.96 -15.76
N GLY A 728 -24.97 21.22 -15.03
CA GLY A 728 -25.13 19.80 -14.76
C GLY A 728 -24.80 18.89 -15.95
N VAL A 729 -23.98 19.37 -16.89
CA VAL A 729 -23.41 18.54 -17.97
C VAL A 729 -21.97 18.19 -17.58
N PRO A 730 -21.63 16.90 -17.41
CA PRO A 730 -20.28 16.50 -17.06
C PRO A 730 -19.30 16.96 -18.14
N ALA A 731 -18.28 17.69 -17.74
CA ALA A 731 -17.30 18.24 -18.67
C ALA A 731 -15.90 18.20 -18.07
N ARG A 732 -14.94 17.99 -18.95
CA ARG A 732 -13.52 17.96 -18.61
C ARG A 732 -12.71 18.71 -19.66
N PRO A 733 -11.65 19.39 -19.22
CA PRO A 733 -10.66 19.90 -20.13
C PRO A 733 -9.75 18.77 -20.59
N VAL A 734 -9.26 18.89 -21.82
CA VAL A 734 -8.28 18.01 -22.43
C VAL A 734 -7.11 18.85 -22.84
N ALA A 735 -5.92 18.36 -22.55
CA ALA A 735 -4.72 19.04 -22.93
C ALA A 735 -3.75 18.10 -23.62
N GLY A 736 -3.02 18.69 -24.56
CA GLY A 736 -2.26 17.93 -25.52
C GLY A 736 -1.40 18.83 -26.37
N CYS A 737 -1.08 18.34 -27.56
CA CYS A 737 -0.32 19.09 -28.54
C CYS A 737 -0.81 18.81 -29.96
N PHE A 738 -0.48 19.74 -30.86
CA PHE A 738 -0.59 19.55 -32.30
C PHE A 738 0.69 18.92 -32.84
N SER A 739 0.58 17.71 -33.38
CA SER A 739 1.75 16.97 -33.88
C SER A 739 2.51 17.64 -35.03
N ARG A 740 1.88 18.59 -35.75
CA ARG A 740 2.49 19.29 -36.89
C ARG A 740 3.29 20.54 -36.53
N GLU A 741 3.01 21.13 -35.36
CA GLU A 741 3.57 22.42 -34.96
C GLU A 741 4.44 22.32 -33.70
N ASN A 742 4.50 21.14 -33.08
CA ASN A 742 5.08 20.93 -31.73
C ASN A 742 4.58 21.99 -30.72
N SER A 743 3.35 22.47 -30.93
CA SER A 743 2.72 23.51 -30.12
C SER A 743 1.73 22.87 -29.17
N TRP A 744 1.76 23.31 -27.92
CA TRP A 744 0.81 22.94 -26.89
C TRP A 744 -0.58 23.49 -27.21
N HIS A 745 -1.61 22.71 -26.86
CA HIS A 745 -3.00 23.12 -27.04
C HIS A 745 -3.92 22.51 -25.98
N CYS A 746 -5.00 23.21 -25.68
CA CYS A 746 -6.05 22.76 -24.78
C CYS A 746 -7.41 22.88 -25.48
N TRP A 747 -8.24 21.86 -25.32
CA TRP A 747 -9.63 21.81 -25.77
C TRP A 747 -10.49 21.15 -24.68
N ALA A 748 -11.78 20.92 -24.92
CA ALA A 748 -12.64 20.30 -23.91
C ALA A 748 -13.30 19.02 -24.41
N GLU A 749 -13.82 18.24 -23.47
CA GLU A 749 -14.74 17.13 -23.70
C GLU A 749 -15.95 17.29 -22.78
N PHE A 750 -17.13 16.92 -23.26
CA PHE A 750 -18.34 16.85 -22.45
C PHE A 750 -19.05 15.51 -22.66
N TYR A 751 -19.72 15.01 -21.62
CA TYR A 751 -20.33 13.69 -21.63
C TYR A 751 -21.81 13.76 -22.02
N LEU A 752 -22.22 12.88 -22.92
CA LEU A 752 -23.61 12.67 -23.31
C LEU A 752 -24.08 11.26 -22.93
N PRO A 753 -25.23 11.12 -22.24
CA PRO A 753 -25.77 9.81 -21.86
C PRO A 753 -26.00 8.93 -23.10
N GLU A 754 -25.61 7.66 -22.99
CA GLU A 754 -25.68 6.64 -24.06
C GLU A 754 -24.87 6.96 -25.33
N VAL A 755 -24.02 8.00 -25.30
CA VAL A 755 -23.21 8.42 -26.44
C VAL A 755 -21.71 8.35 -26.09
N GLY A 756 -21.30 8.94 -24.97
CA GLY A 756 -19.88 9.03 -24.62
C GLY A 756 -19.36 10.46 -24.51
N TRP A 757 -18.03 10.59 -24.46
CA TRP A 757 -17.32 11.86 -24.39
C TRP A 757 -17.18 12.48 -25.79
N ILE A 758 -17.71 13.69 -25.95
CA ILE A 758 -17.65 14.46 -27.19
C ILE A 758 -16.56 15.52 -27.07
N PRO A 759 -15.49 15.46 -27.90
CA PRO A 759 -14.49 16.52 -27.91
C PRO A 759 -15.04 17.79 -28.59
N VAL A 760 -14.62 18.95 -28.11
CA VAL A 760 -15.01 20.27 -28.62
C VAL A 760 -13.81 21.20 -28.61
N GLU A 761 -13.57 21.84 -29.74
CA GLU A 761 -12.50 22.82 -29.90
C GLU A 761 -13.02 24.19 -29.44
N THR A 762 -12.41 24.76 -28.40
CA THR A 762 -12.97 25.90 -27.68
C THR A 762 -12.40 27.26 -28.12
N GLN A 763 -11.33 27.30 -28.92
CA GLN A 763 -10.64 28.55 -29.29
C GLN A 763 -10.78 28.97 -30.77
N ILE A 764 -11.63 28.32 -31.56
CA ILE A 764 -11.80 28.69 -32.98
C ILE A 764 -12.89 29.78 -33.15
N TYR A 765 -12.47 30.98 -33.54
CA TYR A 765 -13.33 32.17 -33.68
C TYR A 765 -14.14 32.25 -34.99
N ASN A 766 -13.80 31.45 -36.01
CA ASN A 766 -14.37 31.57 -37.37
C ASN A 766 -14.96 30.27 -37.96
N LYS A 767 -15.05 29.21 -37.16
CA LYS A 767 -15.68 27.91 -37.51
C LYS A 767 -16.36 27.35 -36.27
N GLU A 768 -17.36 26.48 -36.46
CA GLU A 768 -17.99 25.76 -35.35
C GLU A 768 -16.97 24.85 -34.64
N GLY A 769 -16.99 24.80 -33.31
CA GLY A 769 -16.05 24.00 -32.50
C GLY A 769 -16.39 22.50 -32.39
N PHE A 770 -17.54 22.10 -32.92
CA PHE A 770 -18.04 20.71 -32.96
C PHE A 770 -17.60 20.06 -34.27
N ILE A 771 -16.29 19.87 -34.41
CA ILE A 771 -15.63 19.34 -35.61
C ILE A 771 -15.19 17.90 -35.43
N ASP A 772 -14.85 17.25 -36.54
CA ASP A 772 -14.03 16.05 -36.49
C ASP A 772 -12.63 16.40 -35.97
N PHE A 773 -12.15 15.64 -34.99
CA PHE A 773 -10.80 15.82 -34.45
C PHE A 773 -9.83 14.94 -35.24
N SER A 774 -8.89 15.56 -35.96
CA SER A 774 -7.87 14.82 -36.69
C SER A 774 -6.94 14.05 -35.75
N ASN A 775 -6.32 13.00 -36.28
CA ASN A 775 -5.28 12.21 -35.61
C ASN A 775 -3.94 12.97 -35.37
N THR A 776 -3.98 14.31 -35.42
CA THR A 776 -2.89 15.22 -35.06
C THR A 776 -3.11 15.87 -33.70
N TYR A 777 -4.34 15.80 -33.17
CA TYR A 777 -4.63 16.12 -31.77
C TYR A 777 -4.15 14.96 -30.92
N LEU A 778 -3.14 15.20 -30.09
CA LEU A 778 -2.61 14.19 -29.18
C LEU A 778 -3.15 14.48 -27.77
N PRO A 779 -4.25 13.84 -27.31
CA PRO A 779 -4.76 14.03 -25.95
C PRO A 779 -3.78 13.44 -24.94
N LEU A 780 -3.00 14.29 -24.30
CA LEU A 780 -1.97 13.86 -23.33
C LEU A 780 -2.52 13.74 -21.91
N ALA A 781 -3.54 14.53 -21.55
CA ALA A 781 -4.27 14.40 -20.29
C ALA A 781 -5.72 14.86 -20.44
N LYS A 782 -6.67 14.17 -19.79
CA LYS A 782 -8.10 14.47 -19.88
C LYS A 782 -8.72 14.94 -18.56
N THR A 783 -8.02 15.80 -17.80
CA THR A 783 -8.55 16.41 -16.57
C THR A 783 -7.71 17.59 -16.08
N PHE A 784 -8.35 18.57 -15.43
CA PHE A 784 -7.70 19.60 -14.60
C PHE A 784 -8.00 19.39 -13.10
N ASN A 785 -8.66 18.30 -12.73
CA ASN A 785 -9.03 17.96 -11.36
C ASN A 785 -7.95 17.11 -10.67
N MET A 786 -6.70 17.12 -11.15
CA MET A 786 -5.60 16.46 -10.44
C MET A 786 -5.23 17.31 -9.22
N ARG A 787 -5.49 16.76 -8.03
CA ARG A 787 -5.04 17.32 -6.75
C ARG A 787 -3.89 16.44 -6.28
N PHE A 788 -2.73 17.04 -6.08
CA PHE A 788 -1.63 16.41 -5.36
C PHE A 788 -1.20 17.36 -4.25
N LYS A 789 -0.90 16.80 -3.09
CA LYS A 789 -0.22 17.54 -2.03
C LYS A 789 1.24 17.69 -2.44
N ASP A 790 1.76 18.90 -2.31
CA ASP A 790 3.22 19.10 -2.28
C ASP A 790 3.85 18.22 -1.20
N ALA A 791 5.18 18.08 -1.24
CA ALA A 791 5.89 17.21 -0.30
C ALA A 791 5.84 17.69 1.16
N GLN A 792 5.42 18.94 1.45
CA GLN A 792 5.18 19.45 2.79
C GLN A 792 3.73 19.24 3.28
N GLY A 793 2.85 18.68 2.43
CA GLY A 793 1.45 18.45 2.75
C GLY A 793 0.58 19.72 2.78
N GLY A 794 1.09 20.85 2.27
CA GLY A 794 0.56 22.20 2.52
C GLY A 794 -0.44 22.71 1.47
N GLN A 795 -0.17 22.53 0.17
CA GLN A 795 -1.05 23.05 -0.88
C GLN A 795 -1.57 21.96 -1.84
N GLU A 796 -2.86 22.06 -2.16
CA GLU A 796 -3.44 21.35 -3.30
C GLU A 796 -3.11 22.11 -4.58
N CYS A 797 -2.12 21.61 -5.33
CA CYS A 797 -1.83 22.14 -6.65
C CYS A 797 -2.81 21.56 -7.65
N GLY A 798 -3.72 22.38 -8.18
CA GLY A 798 -4.45 22.05 -9.39
C GLY A 798 -3.50 22.11 -10.58
N PHE A 799 -3.50 21.12 -11.46
CA PHE A 799 -2.76 21.18 -12.73
C PHE A 799 -3.45 22.19 -13.66
N ILE A 800 -3.28 23.48 -13.36
CA ILE A 800 -3.91 24.61 -14.03
C ILE A 800 -2.78 25.55 -14.46
N GLN A 801 -2.06 25.20 -15.52
CA GLN A 801 -1.26 26.17 -16.27
C GLN A 801 -1.31 25.86 -17.79
N PRO A 802 -1.97 26.72 -18.59
CA PRO A 802 -1.77 26.73 -20.03
C PRO A 802 -0.36 27.25 -20.29
N GLY A 803 0.53 26.36 -20.73
CA GLY A 803 1.83 26.76 -21.27
C GLY A 803 3.00 25.86 -20.90
N TYR A 804 3.00 25.22 -19.72
CA TYR A 804 4.11 24.38 -19.28
C TYR A 804 3.57 23.10 -18.66
N TRP A 805 3.60 22.02 -19.45
CA TRP A 805 3.07 20.70 -19.10
C TRP A 805 4.01 19.92 -18.18
N GLY A 806 4.60 20.60 -17.22
CA GLY A 806 5.24 19.98 -16.08
C GLY A 806 5.32 20.97 -14.94
N TYR A 807 5.24 20.46 -13.72
CA TYR A 807 5.33 21.29 -12.52
C TYR A 807 6.69 21.07 -11.89
N GLY A 808 7.43 22.17 -11.73
CA GLY A 808 8.73 22.18 -11.10
C GLY A 808 8.71 23.16 -9.94
N ALA A 809 9.08 22.72 -8.74
CA ALA A 809 9.23 23.57 -7.58
C ALA A 809 10.55 23.27 -6.87
N SER A 810 11.23 24.31 -6.42
CA SER A 810 12.44 24.22 -5.63
C SER A 810 12.30 25.07 -4.38
N GLU A 811 12.71 24.54 -3.23
CA GLU A 811 12.85 25.33 -2.01
C GLU A 811 14.32 25.53 -1.69
N SER A 812 14.68 26.75 -1.29
CA SER A 812 16.03 27.10 -0.90
C SER A 812 16.01 28.05 0.30
N LEU A 813 17.01 27.91 1.17
CA LEU A 813 17.20 28.82 2.31
C LEU A 813 17.78 30.17 1.88
N ASP A 814 18.37 30.24 0.68
CA ASP A 814 18.91 31.46 0.09
C ASP A 814 17.89 32.22 -0.79
N GLY A 815 16.66 31.71 -0.91
CA GLY A 815 15.55 32.34 -1.63
C GLY A 815 15.66 32.34 -3.16
N LYS A 816 16.65 31.64 -3.73
CA LYS A 816 16.84 31.49 -5.19
C LYS A 816 16.09 30.26 -5.73
N ASN A 817 15.67 30.33 -6.99
CA ASN A 817 14.97 29.23 -7.68
C ASN A 817 15.84 28.58 -8.76
N LEU A 818 15.60 27.30 -9.02
CA LEU A 818 16.20 26.59 -10.14
C LEU A 818 15.55 26.99 -11.47
N LYS A 819 16.27 26.79 -12.58
CA LYS A 819 15.67 26.85 -13.92
C LYS A 819 15.14 25.47 -14.31
N ILE A 820 13.89 25.39 -14.74
CA ILE A 820 13.24 24.14 -15.14
C ILE A 820 12.63 24.32 -16.53
N ASP A 821 13.11 23.55 -17.51
CA ASP A 821 12.66 23.59 -18.91
C ASP A 821 11.97 22.28 -19.30
N PHE A 822 10.72 22.35 -19.76
CA PHE A 822 9.95 21.20 -20.27
C PHE A 822 9.90 21.20 -21.80
N ASN A 823 10.19 20.05 -22.42
CA ASN A 823 10.26 19.89 -23.87
C ASN A 823 9.53 18.63 -24.32
N LEU A 824 8.75 18.71 -25.41
CA LEU A 824 8.06 17.58 -26.01
C LEU A 824 8.42 17.48 -27.50
N LYS A 825 8.80 16.28 -27.95
CA LYS A 825 9.08 15.99 -29.35
C LYS A 825 8.31 14.76 -29.79
N GLY A 826 7.51 14.89 -30.84
CA GLY A 826 6.80 13.78 -31.46
C GLY A 826 7.26 13.51 -32.89
N VAL A 827 7.45 12.25 -33.25
CA VAL A 827 7.78 11.82 -34.62
C VAL A 827 6.73 10.84 -35.10
N ARG A 828 6.04 11.15 -36.20
CA ARG A 828 5.07 10.24 -36.83
C ARG A 828 5.82 9.09 -37.49
N LEU A 829 5.43 7.85 -37.19
CA LEU A 829 6.05 6.65 -37.74
C LEU A 829 5.34 6.23 -39.05
N THR A 830 6.14 5.80 -40.03
CA THR A 830 5.63 5.15 -41.25
C THR A 830 5.20 3.71 -40.96
N PRO A 831 4.32 3.10 -41.78
CA PRO A 831 3.96 1.69 -41.64
C PRO A 831 5.15 0.71 -41.61
N GLU A 832 6.24 1.05 -42.31
CA GLU A 832 7.48 0.27 -42.34
C GLU A 832 8.26 0.36 -41.03
N GLN A 833 8.37 1.57 -40.45
CA GLN A 833 9.00 1.81 -39.15
C GLN A 833 8.26 1.13 -37.99
N ILE A 834 6.94 0.98 -38.11
CA ILE A 834 6.12 0.25 -37.14
C ILE A 834 6.41 -1.26 -37.18
N LYS A 835 6.66 -1.83 -38.36
CA LYS A 835 6.90 -3.28 -38.54
C LYS A 835 8.35 -3.70 -38.26
N ASN A 836 9.32 -2.80 -38.38
CA ASN A 836 10.75 -3.16 -38.30
C ASN A 836 11.59 -2.09 -37.56
N PRO A 837 11.73 -2.19 -36.22
CA PRO A 837 12.30 -1.11 -35.38
C PRO A 837 13.82 -0.89 -35.56
N LYS A 838 14.52 -1.72 -36.34
CA LYS A 838 15.96 -1.59 -36.63
C LYS A 838 16.30 -0.70 -37.84
N VAL A 839 15.30 -0.23 -38.60
CA VAL A 839 15.53 0.68 -39.74
C VAL A 839 15.59 2.13 -39.23
N ARG A 840 16.66 2.45 -38.49
CA ARG A 840 17.04 3.83 -38.14
C ARG A 840 18.43 4.11 -38.69
N HIS A 841 18.59 4.09 -40.01
CA HIS A 841 19.68 4.83 -40.65
C HIS A 841 19.27 5.19 -42.08
N GLU A 842 19.64 6.41 -42.47
CA GLU A 842 19.62 6.96 -43.83
C GLU A 842 18.26 7.41 -44.39
N LYS A 843 17.84 8.61 -43.98
CA LYS A 843 17.64 9.78 -44.86
C LYS A 843 16.80 10.84 -44.14
N GLN A 844 17.47 11.87 -43.63
CA GLN A 844 17.08 13.28 -43.74
C GLN A 844 18.23 14.12 -43.16
N ALA A 845 19.03 14.64 -44.08
CA ALA A 845 19.89 15.81 -43.86
C ALA A 845 19.05 17.08 -43.95
#